data_AF-A0A4X2L6J7-F1
#
_entry.id   AF-A0A4X2L6J7-F1
#
_cell.length_a   1.000
_cell.length_b   1.000
_cell.length_c   1.000
_cell.angle_alpha   90.00
_cell.angle_beta   90.00
_cell.angle_gamma   90.00
#
_symmetry.space_group_name_H-M   'P 1'
#
loop_
_entity.id
_entity.type
_entity.pdbx_description
1 polymer ?
#
loop_
_entity_poly.entity_id
_entity_poly.type
_entity_poly.pdbx_seq_one_letter_code
_entity_poly.pdbx_strand_id
1 'polypeptide(L)'
;MAVLEEDFTLGGLVPGAGLDGLLGVEHGHKADLFLVTDRGRTVILYKVSDQKPLGCWSVKQGQTITCPAVSNFQTGEYVVVHDDKVLRIWKNEDVNLDKVFKATLSADVYKIHSIQNTEPLVLFRKGAVRRLDALLAEPQQKIEAVISDEEVIKWTKLFLDSNQPVLIFVTEKHGNYFVYVQMFNPHNLCKYTLLRGEEEPVTLSFAASVNERLVTLLCLSCNGSIYETLIPLNQSKPEEKQVLVTSLLLKTYVSGNVLKGVSLAILDKDHVAVMGTSLKAPKESISIWNIKFQTLQTSKELSQETSGQLWCYGGKLFMLHGKFLTVIPFKCEISSLAAALGKLKHIQAPGTQTVSHFVNWGTFQGDGLESQDSNNLAPLKGQSKSSLRTRRNETRSQLEDLTNREFLSGIKDASEKHLEQQLSKFLTDKRTPEFQITVGHIVTELVERCKAEPAFYPQSSLVQLIQTQVLSYSLCPDLMAVALEKRDVHLLQLCLQQFPDIPESITCACLKVFLSIGDDSLEETNVNVESVIGYINFAQDEKMGKTEVVQNGFSPVLLEENNFEDKLNKPDDTMNTTLTCPVTPQKAALLNAILHSAYSETFLLPNLKDLTVQHVILFLQYLHFLYEKCSENASMTLPGPCPPTLNQIMDWICLLLDAHFTVVVMIPEAKGILASLYKFVKAQVWVYSELNKIEGSLQQLQKLHQQRNMGLYSIEVLELI
;
A
#
# COMPACT_ATOMS: atom_id res chain seq x y z
N MET A 1 8.79 -3.16 -2.04
CA MET A 1 9.86 -2.74 -2.96
C MET A 1 11.20 -2.84 -2.23
N ALA A 2 12.36 -2.86 -2.92
CA ALA A 2 13.63 -2.74 -2.21
C ALA A 2 13.82 -1.34 -1.64
N VAL A 3 14.37 -1.27 -0.43
CA VAL A 3 14.59 -0.03 0.31
C VAL A 3 16.02 -0.02 0.86
N LEU A 4 16.68 1.12 0.70
CA LEU A 4 17.91 1.46 1.41
C LEU A 4 17.52 2.05 2.76
N GLU A 5 17.97 1.43 3.85
CA GLU A 5 17.71 1.92 5.20
C GLU A 5 18.66 3.08 5.55
N GLU A 6 18.51 3.64 6.76
CA GLU A 6 19.41 4.66 7.28
C GLU A 6 20.85 4.14 7.32
N ASP A 7 21.77 4.93 6.78
CA ASP A 7 23.19 4.63 6.76
C ASP A 7 23.87 5.09 8.04
N PHE A 8 24.93 4.39 8.40
CA PHE A 8 25.79 4.77 9.52
C PHE A 8 27.25 4.57 9.16
N THR A 9 28.13 5.27 9.86
CA THR A 9 29.57 5.22 9.60
C THR A 9 30.28 4.37 10.64
N LEU A 10 31.19 3.52 10.19
CA LEU A 10 32.19 2.85 11.01
C LEU A 10 33.43 3.74 11.05
N GLY A 11 34.07 3.81 12.22
CA GLY A 11 35.09 4.80 12.60
C GLY A 11 36.09 5.22 11.52
N GLY A 12 36.60 6.45 11.64
CA GLY A 12 37.47 7.05 10.64
C GLY A 12 38.76 6.26 10.40
N LEU A 13 39.08 6.00 9.13
CA LEU A 13 40.36 5.43 8.73
C LEU A 13 41.52 6.35 9.15
N VAL A 14 42.67 5.73 9.41
CA VAL A 14 43.87 6.40 9.90
C VAL A 14 44.21 7.62 9.01
N PRO A 15 44.53 8.80 9.58
CA PRO A 15 44.80 10.00 8.80
C PRO A 15 46.01 9.79 7.86
N GLY A 16 45.77 9.70 6.55
CA GLY A 16 46.82 9.55 5.54
C GLY A 16 46.44 8.69 4.34
N ALA A 17 45.41 7.84 4.48
CA ALA A 17 44.88 7.08 3.35
C ALA A 17 43.99 7.99 2.48
N GLY A 18 44.36 8.18 1.21
CA GLY A 18 43.50 8.88 0.24
C GLY A 18 42.23 8.10 -0.11
N LEU A 19 41.50 8.52 -1.13
CA LEU A 19 40.30 7.83 -1.65
C LEU A 19 40.55 6.35 -2.05
N ASP A 20 41.82 5.95 -2.22
CA ASP A 20 42.24 4.59 -2.58
C ASP A 20 42.72 3.77 -1.34
N GLY A 21 42.32 4.22 -0.15
CA GLY A 21 42.84 3.75 1.14
C GLY A 21 42.44 2.33 1.52
N LEU A 22 41.26 1.84 1.14
CA LEU A 22 40.80 0.53 1.58
C LEU A 22 41.21 -0.59 0.61
N LEU A 23 41.73 -1.69 1.15
CA LEU A 23 42.08 -2.88 0.39
C LEU A 23 40.89 -3.82 0.25
N GLY A 24 40.06 -3.93 1.30
CA GLY A 24 38.82 -4.70 1.25
C GLY A 24 38.11 -4.84 2.58
N VAL A 25 36.84 -5.24 2.50
CA VAL A 25 36.01 -5.70 3.62
C VAL A 25 35.71 -7.19 3.42
N GLU A 26 35.93 -7.99 4.46
CA GLU A 26 35.70 -9.45 4.44
C GLU A 26 34.99 -9.90 5.72
N HIS A 27 34.35 -11.06 5.70
CA HIS A 27 33.65 -11.60 6.87
C HIS A 27 34.62 -12.04 7.99
N GLY A 28 34.26 -11.71 9.22
CA GLY A 28 34.89 -12.27 10.43
C GLY A 28 34.35 -13.66 10.77
N HIS A 29 34.94 -14.28 11.80
CA HIS A 29 34.64 -15.66 12.19
C HIS A 29 33.18 -15.89 12.68
N LYS A 30 32.49 -14.83 13.12
CA LYS A 30 31.08 -14.84 13.56
C LYS A 30 30.22 -13.92 12.71
N ALA A 31 28.92 -14.18 12.69
CA ALA A 31 27.94 -13.28 12.12
C ALA A 31 28.07 -11.87 12.73
N ASP A 32 27.90 -10.85 11.89
CA ASP A 32 28.03 -9.42 12.23
C ASP A 32 29.45 -8.91 12.58
N LEU A 33 30.47 -9.78 12.53
CA LEU A 33 31.87 -9.37 12.60
C LEU A 33 32.45 -9.21 11.19
N PHE A 34 33.17 -8.12 10.96
CA PHE A 34 33.76 -7.80 9.66
C PHE A 34 35.21 -7.34 9.81
N LEU A 35 36.09 -7.85 8.95
CA LEU A 35 37.49 -7.45 8.84
C LEU A 35 37.60 -6.35 7.79
N VAL A 36 38.14 -5.22 8.21
CA VAL A 36 38.39 -4.05 7.36
C VAL A 36 39.91 -3.92 7.21
N THR A 37 40.41 -4.11 5.99
CA THR A 37 41.84 -4.05 5.70
C THR A 37 42.16 -2.77 4.95
N ASP A 38 43.04 -1.95 5.53
CA ASP A 38 43.58 -0.74 4.93
C ASP A 38 44.77 -1.08 4.01
N ARG A 39 44.90 -0.41 2.86
CA ARG A 39 46.00 -0.58 1.89
C ARG A 39 47.37 -0.24 2.47
N GLY A 40 47.41 0.41 3.62
CA GLY A 40 48.64 0.60 4.38
C GLY A 40 49.03 -0.69 5.09
N ARG A 41 48.71 -0.72 6.38
CA ARG A 41 49.39 -1.59 7.35
C ARG A 41 48.47 -2.12 8.43
N THR A 42 47.17 -1.83 8.36
CA THR A 42 46.24 -2.11 9.46
C THR A 42 45.09 -3.01 9.03
N VAL A 43 44.71 -3.93 9.93
CA VAL A 43 43.53 -4.78 9.85
C VAL A 43 42.71 -4.51 11.10
N ILE A 44 41.44 -4.15 10.92
CA ILE A 44 40.53 -3.81 12.03
C ILE A 44 39.32 -4.75 11.98
N LEU A 45 38.99 -5.38 13.10
CA LEU A 45 37.78 -6.17 13.27
C LEU A 45 36.67 -5.29 13.85
N TYR A 46 35.57 -5.12 13.13
CA TYR A 46 34.40 -4.38 13.58
C TYR A 46 33.25 -5.31 13.93
N LYS A 47 32.53 -4.98 15.00
CA LYS A 47 31.15 -5.44 15.20
C LYS A 47 30.22 -4.36 14.66
N VAL A 48 29.53 -4.67 13.56
CA VAL A 48 28.83 -3.65 12.77
C VAL A 48 27.55 -3.19 13.45
N SER A 49 26.82 -4.06 14.14
CA SER A 49 25.65 -3.68 14.95
C SER A 49 25.98 -2.68 16.05
N ASP A 50 27.12 -2.85 16.72
CA ASP A 50 27.54 -1.99 17.84
C ASP A 50 28.34 -0.75 17.36
N GLN A 51 28.66 -0.67 16.07
CA GLN A 51 29.53 0.35 15.45
C GLN A 51 30.90 0.49 16.13
N LYS A 52 31.42 -0.61 16.69
CA LYS A 52 32.65 -0.61 17.51
C LYS A 52 33.76 -1.50 16.93
N PRO A 53 35.02 -1.02 16.92
CA PRO A 53 36.16 -1.88 16.66
C PRO A 53 36.40 -2.79 17.87
N LEU A 54 36.56 -4.08 17.63
CA LEU A 54 36.89 -5.09 18.64
C LEU A 54 38.39 -5.40 18.69
N GLY A 55 39.09 -5.26 17.55
CA GLY A 55 40.53 -5.54 17.44
C GLY A 55 41.16 -4.74 16.32
N CYS A 56 42.43 -4.37 16.48
CA CYS A 56 43.22 -3.66 15.48
C CYS A 56 44.64 -4.22 15.49
N TRP A 57 45.09 -4.68 14.33
CA TRP A 57 46.39 -5.29 14.14
C TRP A 57 47.15 -4.54 13.07
N SER A 58 48.46 -4.37 13.26
CA SER A 58 49.29 -3.67 12.28
C SER A 58 50.61 -4.37 12.01
N VAL A 59 51.04 -4.37 10.75
CA VAL A 59 52.37 -4.85 10.35
C VAL A 59 53.45 -3.80 10.64
N LYS A 60 54.74 -4.20 10.65
CA LYS A 60 55.85 -3.27 10.93
C LYS A 60 55.90 -2.11 9.95
N GLN A 61 56.47 -1.00 10.41
CA GLN A 61 56.80 0.11 9.53
C GLN A 61 57.72 -0.37 8.39
N GLY A 62 57.32 -0.09 7.15
CA GLY A 62 58.00 -0.54 5.94
C GLY A 62 57.43 -1.81 5.30
N GLN A 63 56.52 -2.53 5.97
CA GLN A 63 55.76 -3.63 5.39
C GLN A 63 54.39 -3.13 4.92
N THR A 64 53.89 -3.68 3.82
CA THR A 64 52.57 -3.31 3.27
C THR A 64 51.68 -4.54 3.10
N ILE A 65 50.42 -4.39 3.50
CA ILE A 65 49.43 -5.45 3.30
C ILE A 65 48.98 -5.42 1.84
N THR A 66 49.14 -6.53 1.13
CA THR A 66 48.90 -6.59 -0.32
C THR A 66 47.60 -7.29 -0.69
N CYS A 67 47.02 -8.10 0.20
CA CYS A 67 45.67 -8.66 0.04
C CYS A 67 44.77 -8.46 1.27
N PRO A 68 43.43 -8.40 1.10
CA PRO A 68 42.50 -8.30 2.23
C PRO A 68 42.71 -9.46 3.21
N ALA A 69 42.66 -9.17 4.51
CA ALA A 69 42.68 -10.19 5.54
C ALA A 69 41.36 -10.95 5.56
N VAL A 70 41.44 -12.28 5.72
CA VAL A 70 40.28 -13.17 5.77
C VAL A 70 40.26 -13.96 7.06
N SER A 71 39.08 -14.43 7.48
CA SER A 71 38.96 -15.39 8.58
C SER A 71 38.93 -16.82 8.04
N ASN A 72 39.64 -17.73 8.70
CA ASN A 72 39.45 -19.15 8.53
C ASN A 72 38.25 -19.57 9.40
N PHE A 73 37.13 -19.92 8.75
CA PHE A 73 35.91 -20.30 9.47
C PHE A 73 36.00 -21.64 10.20
N GLN A 74 36.96 -22.50 9.83
CA GLN A 74 37.16 -23.80 10.48
C GLN A 74 37.98 -23.68 11.77
N THR A 75 39.05 -22.85 11.76
CA THR A 75 39.95 -22.70 12.92
C THR A 75 39.66 -21.46 13.77
N GLY A 76 38.92 -20.49 13.24
CA GLY A 76 38.69 -19.18 13.88
C GLY A 76 39.89 -18.23 13.79
N GLU A 77 40.94 -18.60 13.06
CA GLU A 77 42.15 -17.79 12.88
C GLU A 77 41.99 -16.79 11.74
N TYR A 78 42.80 -15.74 11.76
CA TYR A 78 42.86 -14.71 10.73
C TYR A 78 44.11 -14.90 9.88
N VAL A 79 43.98 -14.65 8.58
CA VAL A 79 45.06 -14.85 7.60
C VAL A 79 45.23 -13.60 6.75
N VAL A 80 46.47 -13.17 6.56
CA VAL A 80 46.81 -12.00 5.72
C VAL A 80 48.13 -12.26 5.00
N VAL A 81 48.29 -11.64 3.82
CA VAL A 81 49.57 -11.59 3.11
C VAL A 81 50.08 -10.16 3.06
N HIS A 82 51.36 -10.01 3.38
CA HIS A 82 52.08 -8.75 3.23
C HIS A 82 53.30 -8.95 2.32
N ASP A 83 53.73 -7.87 1.68
CA ASP A 83 54.85 -7.83 0.74
C ASP A 83 54.73 -8.93 -0.35
N ASP A 84 53.51 -9.18 -0.83
CA ASP A 84 53.10 -10.14 -1.87
C ASP A 84 53.37 -11.64 -1.60
N LYS A 85 54.28 -11.99 -0.70
CA LYS A 85 54.72 -13.39 -0.48
C LYS A 85 54.64 -13.88 0.95
N VAL A 86 54.50 -12.99 1.92
CA VAL A 86 54.62 -13.36 3.34
C VAL A 86 53.24 -13.52 3.94
N LEU A 87 52.88 -14.76 4.25
CA LEU A 87 51.63 -15.12 4.89
C LEU A 87 51.78 -15.07 6.41
N ARG A 88 50.80 -14.48 7.10
CA ARG A 88 50.69 -14.50 8.56
C ARG A 88 49.36 -15.05 9.03
N ILE A 89 49.39 -15.79 10.13
CA ILE A 89 48.20 -16.37 10.77
C ILE A 89 48.20 -15.99 12.25
N TRP A 90 47.06 -15.48 12.74
CA TRP A 90 46.90 -15.06 14.14
C TRP A 90 45.48 -15.28 14.64
N LYS A 91 45.30 -15.19 15.96
CA LYS A 91 44.01 -15.28 16.65
C LYS A 91 43.61 -13.94 17.25
N ASN A 92 42.38 -13.85 17.72
CA ASN A 92 41.88 -12.62 18.34
C ASN A 92 42.63 -12.25 19.63
N GLU A 93 43.24 -13.22 20.32
CA GLU A 93 44.03 -12.96 21.53
C GLU A 93 45.43 -12.38 21.24
N ASP A 94 45.91 -12.48 20.00
CA ASP A 94 47.25 -12.04 19.62
C ASP A 94 47.30 -10.51 19.50
N VAL A 95 48.13 -9.86 20.32
CA VAL A 95 48.22 -8.38 20.33
C VAL A 95 49.17 -7.85 19.25
N ASN A 96 50.19 -8.62 18.85
CA ASN A 96 51.23 -8.15 17.93
C ASN A 96 51.47 -9.14 16.79
N LEU A 97 51.18 -8.71 15.56
CA LEU A 97 51.37 -9.52 14.35
C LEU A 97 52.82 -9.98 14.14
N ASP A 98 53.82 -9.33 14.73
CA ASP A 98 55.23 -9.69 14.53
C ASP A 98 55.68 -10.96 15.23
N LYS A 99 54.91 -11.38 16.23
CA LYS A 99 55.21 -12.59 17.01
C LYS A 99 54.38 -13.78 16.57
N VAL A 100 53.43 -13.57 15.65
CA VAL A 100 52.51 -14.61 15.18
C VAL A 100 53.18 -15.47 14.12
N PHE A 101 52.51 -16.55 13.74
CA PHE A 101 53.00 -17.46 12.71
C PHE A 101 53.26 -16.71 11.39
N LYS A 102 54.40 -17.02 10.75
CA LYS A 102 54.83 -16.44 9.48
C LYS A 102 55.36 -17.52 8.56
N ALA A 103 54.90 -17.53 7.32
CA ALA A 103 55.43 -18.36 6.24
C ALA A 103 55.73 -17.50 5.01
N THR A 104 56.87 -17.74 4.35
CA THR A 104 57.19 -17.10 3.08
C THR A 104 56.90 -18.08 1.95
N LEU A 105 56.12 -17.62 0.98
CA LEU A 105 55.68 -18.40 -0.17
C LEU A 105 56.66 -18.26 -1.35
N SER A 106 56.64 -19.23 -2.25
CA SER A 106 57.51 -19.26 -3.44
C SER A 106 57.09 -18.28 -4.55
N ALA A 107 55.83 -17.87 -4.59
CA ALA A 107 55.24 -17.01 -5.63
C ALA A 107 54.33 -15.92 -5.05
N ASP A 108 54.08 -14.88 -5.85
CA ASP A 108 53.27 -13.72 -5.45
C ASP A 108 51.78 -14.07 -5.35
N VAL A 109 51.17 -13.75 -4.22
CA VAL A 109 49.74 -13.92 -3.96
C VAL A 109 48.96 -12.76 -4.56
N TYR A 110 47.84 -13.08 -5.22
CA TYR A 110 46.87 -12.09 -5.68
C TYR A 110 45.81 -11.81 -4.60
N LYS A 111 45.12 -12.86 -4.14
CA LYS A 111 44.06 -12.74 -3.11
C LYS A 111 43.86 -14.05 -2.37
N ILE A 112 43.48 -13.97 -1.10
CA ILE A 112 42.98 -15.10 -0.33
C ILE A 112 41.46 -15.02 -0.31
N HIS A 113 40.80 -16.14 -0.60
CA HIS A 113 39.35 -16.27 -0.50
C HIS A 113 38.99 -17.19 0.65
N SER A 114 37.95 -16.81 1.39
CA SER A 114 37.38 -17.63 2.45
C SER A 114 35.86 -17.60 2.36
N ILE A 115 35.23 -18.76 2.60
CA ILE A 115 33.79 -18.91 2.69
C ILE A 115 33.47 -19.94 3.77
N GLN A 116 32.29 -19.81 4.39
CA GLN A 116 31.88 -20.65 5.52
C GLN A 116 32.00 -22.15 5.19
N ASN A 117 32.36 -22.95 6.19
CA ASN A 117 32.50 -24.42 6.10
C ASN A 117 33.58 -24.93 5.12
N THR A 118 34.46 -24.05 4.62
CA THR A 118 35.58 -24.44 3.77
C THR A 118 36.89 -23.84 4.25
N GLU A 119 37.98 -24.49 3.87
CA GLU A 119 39.33 -24.03 4.08
C GLU A 119 39.65 -22.84 3.14
N PRO A 120 40.40 -21.81 3.60
CA PRO A 120 40.80 -20.70 2.75
C PRO A 120 41.59 -21.14 1.51
N LEU A 121 41.32 -20.47 0.39
CA LEU A 121 41.98 -20.70 -0.90
C LEU A 121 42.87 -19.51 -1.26
N VAL A 122 44.12 -19.81 -1.62
CA VAL A 122 45.12 -18.82 -2.02
C VAL A 122 45.23 -18.81 -3.54
N LEU A 123 44.86 -17.67 -4.16
CA LEU A 123 45.03 -17.42 -5.58
C LEU A 123 46.31 -16.63 -5.82
N PHE A 124 47.20 -17.16 -6.66
CA PHE A 124 48.45 -16.51 -7.04
C PHE A 124 48.29 -15.58 -8.24
N ARG A 125 49.18 -14.60 -8.40
CA ARG A 125 49.15 -13.64 -9.53
C ARG A 125 49.23 -14.30 -10.90
N LYS A 126 49.77 -15.53 -10.97
CA LYS A 126 49.84 -16.34 -12.19
C LYS A 126 48.68 -17.34 -12.35
N GLY A 127 47.59 -17.17 -11.59
CA GLY A 127 46.33 -17.91 -11.75
C GLY A 127 46.26 -19.27 -11.05
N ALA A 128 47.37 -19.78 -10.52
CA ALA A 128 47.34 -21.01 -9.72
C ALA A 128 46.57 -20.82 -8.42
N VAL A 129 45.90 -21.88 -7.97
CA VAL A 129 45.13 -21.89 -6.72
C VAL A 129 45.60 -23.04 -5.84
N ARG A 130 45.77 -22.77 -4.54
CA ARG A 130 46.13 -23.77 -3.53
C ARG A 130 45.26 -23.62 -2.29
N ARG A 131 45.04 -24.75 -1.62
CA ARG A 131 44.47 -24.80 -0.27
C ARG A 131 45.50 -24.33 0.75
N LEU A 132 45.06 -23.65 1.79
CA LEU A 132 45.93 -23.05 2.80
C LEU A 132 46.79 -24.10 3.54
N ASP A 133 46.22 -25.17 4.05
CA ASP A 133 46.88 -26.25 4.78
C ASP A 133 47.92 -26.97 3.93
N ALA A 134 47.58 -27.24 2.66
CA ALA A 134 48.53 -27.80 1.69
C ALA A 134 49.70 -26.83 1.43
N LEU A 135 49.44 -25.52 1.48
CA LEU A 135 50.45 -24.48 1.35
C LEU A 135 51.30 -24.32 2.62
N LEU A 136 50.71 -24.52 3.80
CA LEU A 136 51.40 -24.44 5.08
C LEU A 136 52.31 -25.65 5.33
N ALA A 137 51.92 -26.84 4.83
CA ALA A 137 52.76 -28.03 4.88
C ALA A 137 54.05 -27.88 4.07
N GLU A 138 53.97 -27.29 2.87
CA GLU A 138 55.12 -26.97 2.01
C GLU A 138 55.04 -25.55 1.43
N PRO A 139 55.49 -24.51 2.16
CA PRO A 139 55.39 -23.11 1.73
C PRO A 139 56.22 -22.77 0.49
N GLN A 140 57.32 -23.51 0.28
CA GLN A 140 58.24 -23.33 -0.84
C GLN A 140 57.93 -24.26 -2.03
N GLN A 141 56.74 -24.85 -2.07
CA GLN A 141 56.31 -25.69 -3.18
C GLN A 141 56.35 -24.92 -4.52
N LYS A 142 56.55 -25.64 -5.62
CA LYS A 142 56.53 -25.04 -6.96
C LYS A 142 55.09 -24.66 -7.34
N ILE A 143 54.87 -23.38 -7.64
CA ILE A 143 53.59 -22.86 -8.13
C ILE A 143 53.64 -22.74 -9.64
N GLU A 144 52.65 -23.32 -10.33
CA GLU A 144 52.55 -23.28 -11.79
C GLU A 144 52.01 -21.95 -12.31
N ALA A 145 52.34 -21.63 -13.57
CA ALA A 145 51.77 -20.47 -14.26
C ALA A 145 50.60 -20.95 -15.12
N VAL A 146 49.38 -20.61 -14.69
CA VAL A 146 48.13 -20.98 -15.36
C VAL A 146 47.78 -19.97 -16.45
N ILE A 147 48.07 -18.69 -16.22
CA ILE A 147 47.81 -17.59 -17.16
C ILE A 147 49.11 -17.08 -17.77
N SER A 148 49.04 -16.55 -18.99
CA SER A 148 50.21 -15.98 -19.67
C SER A 148 50.73 -14.72 -18.98
N ASP A 149 52.00 -14.36 -19.19
CA ASP A 149 52.60 -13.18 -18.55
C ASP A 149 51.94 -11.84 -18.91
N GLU A 150 51.27 -11.79 -20.07
CA GLU A 150 50.51 -10.63 -20.54
C GLU A 150 49.06 -10.58 -20.01
N GLU A 151 48.57 -11.66 -19.39
CA GLU A 151 47.22 -11.74 -18.84
C GLU A 151 47.19 -11.22 -17.39
N VAL A 152 46.30 -10.27 -17.09
CA VAL A 152 46.17 -9.68 -15.74
C VAL A 152 44.81 -10.01 -15.14
N ILE A 153 44.80 -10.49 -13.90
CA ILE A 153 43.56 -10.76 -13.14
C ILE A 153 42.89 -9.44 -12.74
N LYS A 154 41.62 -9.26 -13.13
CA LYS A 154 40.82 -8.05 -12.87
C LYS A 154 39.76 -8.25 -11.81
N TRP A 155 39.21 -9.45 -11.68
CA TRP A 155 38.13 -9.73 -10.75
C TRP A 155 38.16 -11.19 -10.29
N THR A 156 37.73 -11.44 -9.05
CA THR A 156 37.74 -12.77 -8.43
C THR A 156 36.57 -12.92 -7.47
N LYS A 157 35.97 -14.12 -7.39
CA LYS A 157 34.95 -14.45 -6.39
C LYS A 157 34.91 -15.96 -6.13
N LEU A 158 34.65 -16.31 -4.88
CA LEU A 158 34.48 -17.69 -4.41
C LEU A 158 33.01 -17.93 -4.06
N PHE A 159 32.49 -19.07 -4.48
CA PHE A 159 31.12 -19.53 -4.24
C PHE A 159 31.11 -20.93 -3.64
N LEU A 160 29.96 -21.32 -3.07
CA LEU A 160 29.65 -22.71 -2.74
C LEU A 160 28.58 -23.20 -3.72
N ASP A 161 28.90 -24.23 -4.50
CA ASP A 161 27.92 -25.00 -5.27
C ASP A 161 27.88 -26.42 -4.71
N SER A 162 26.70 -26.91 -4.34
CA SER A 162 26.55 -28.29 -3.83
C SER A 162 27.51 -28.64 -2.67
N ASN A 163 27.79 -27.68 -1.77
CA ASN A 163 28.81 -27.74 -0.69
C ASN A 163 30.27 -27.88 -1.14
N GLN A 164 30.57 -27.55 -2.39
CA GLN A 164 31.93 -27.51 -2.92
C GLN A 164 32.34 -26.08 -3.27
N PRO A 165 33.58 -25.67 -2.95
CA PRO A 165 34.07 -24.36 -3.34
C PRO A 165 34.23 -24.30 -4.88
N VAL A 166 33.81 -23.19 -5.47
CA VAL A 166 34.03 -22.87 -6.89
C VAL A 166 34.64 -21.47 -6.96
N LEU A 167 35.88 -21.38 -7.41
CA LEU A 167 36.57 -20.09 -7.57
C LEU A 167 36.46 -19.63 -9.02
N ILE A 168 36.06 -18.38 -9.22
CA ILE A 168 35.92 -17.76 -10.53
C ILE A 168 36.78 -16.52 -10.56
N PHE A 169 37.55 -16.35 -11.62
CA PHE A 169 38.31 -15.14 -11.85
C PHE A 169 38.31 -14.72 -13.31
N VAL A 170 38.33 -13.41 -13.53
CA VAL A 170 38.31 -12.79 -14.84
C VAL A 170 39.68 -12.16 -15.10
N THR A 171 40.26 -12.46 -16.26
CA THR A 171 41.52 -11.84 -16.72
C THR A 171 41.29 -10.97 -17.95
N GLU A 172 42.19 -10.02 -18.17
CA GLU A 172 42.24 -9.18 -19.37
C GLU A 172 43.56 -9.40 -20.12
N LYS A 173 43.49 -9.54 -21.44
CA LYS A 173 44.63 -9.55 -22.37
C LYS A 173 44.30 -8.74 -23.61
N HIS A 174 45.07 -7.68 -23.87
CA HIS A 174 44.89 -6.84 -25.08
C HIS A 174 43.43 -6.40 -25.30
N GLY A 175 42.71 -6.09 -24.22
CA GLY A 175 41.29 -5.68 -24.25
C GLY A 175 40.26 -6.82 -24.31
N ASN A 176 40.69 -8.07 -24.48
CA ASN A 176 39.84 -9.26 -24.42
C ASN A 176 39.75 -9.80 -22.99
N TYR A 177 38.57 -10.27 -22.60
CA TYR A 177 38.32 -10.81 -21.27
C TYR A 177 38.16 -12.33 -21.31
N PHE A 178 38.81 -13.01 -20.37
CA PHE A 178 38.71 -14.47 -20.18
C PHE A 178 38.19 -14.77 -18.79
N VAL A 179 37.31 -15.76 -18.69
CA VAL A 179 36.81 -16.26 -17.41
C VAL A 179 37.41 -17.62 -17.13
N TYR A 180 37.97 -17.78 -15.95
CA TYR A 180 38.49 -19.03 -15.45
C TYR A 180 37.61 -19.53 -14.32
N VAL A 181 37.17 -20.79 -14.41
CA VAL A 181 36.36 -21.46 -13.38
C VAL A 181 37.16 -22.63 -12.85
N GLN A 182 37.58 -22.53 -11.59
CA GLN A 182 38.29 -23.58 -10.87
C GLN A 182 37.33 -24.33 -9.95
N MET A 183 37.17 -25.62 -10.22
CA MET A 183 36.48 -26.59 -9.36
C MET A 183 37.51 -27.43 -8.62
N PHE A 184 37.17 -27.87 -7.40
CA PHE A 184 38.09 -28.63 -6.54
C PHE A 184 37.67 -30.09 -6.31
N ASN A 185 36.53 -30.54 -6.83
CA ASN A 185 36.12 -31.95 -6.73
C ASN A 185 35.15 -32.36 -7.86
N PRO A 186 35.65 -32.82 -9.02
CA PRO A 186 37.05 -33.07 -9.36
C PRO A 186 37.84 -31.76 -9.57
N HIS A 187 39.16 -31.80 -9.40
CA HIS A 187 40.02 -30.68 -9.76
C HIS A 187 39.96 -30.45 -11.27
N ASN A 188 39.31 -29.37 -11.67
CA ASN A 188 39.18 -28.99 -13.08
C ASN A 188 39.23 -27.47 -13.21
N LEU A 189 39.96 -27.00 -14.21
CA LEU A 189 40.04 -25.59 -14.57
C LEU A 189 39.52 -25.42 -15.99
N CYS A 190 38.43 -24.67 -16.13
CA CYS A 190 37.86 -24.33 -17.43
C CYS A 190 38.20 -22.88 -17.79
N LYS A 191 38.61 -22.64 -19.05
CA LYS A 191 38.85 -21.30 -19.61
C LYS A 191 37.78 -20.97 -20.64
N TYR A 192 37.12 -19.83 -20.45
CA TYR A 192 36.12 -19.29 -21.35
C TYR A 192 36.59 -17.95 -21.92
N THR A 193 36.26 -17.71 -23.19
CA THR A 193 36.47 -16.40 -23.83
C THR A 193 35.14 -15.65 -23.86
N LEU A 194 35.09 -14.43 -23.32
CA LEU A 194 33.91 -13.58 -23.42
C LEU A 194 33.91 -12.91 -24.81
N LEU A 195 32.92 -13.22 -25.64
CA LEU A 195 32.72 -12.45 -26.87
C LEU A 195 32.21 -11.07 -26.51
N ARG A 196 32.86 -10.09 -27.12
CA ARG A 196 32.43 -8.70 -27.12
C ARG A 196 31.85 -8.41 -28.50
N GLY A 197 30.68 -7.77 -28.58
CA GLY A 197 30.16 -7.26 -29.85
C GLY A 197 31.15 -6.25 -30.45
N GLU A 198 31.27 -6.18 -31.78
CA GLU A 198 32.33 -5.42 -32.49
C GLU A 198 32.40 -3.92 -32.13
N GLU A 199 31.40 -3.36 -31.44
CA GLU A 199 31.34 -1.96 -30.98
C GLU A 199 30.99 -1.82 -29.47
N GLU A 200 31.35 -2.79 -28.63
CA GLU A 200 30.96 -2.73 -27.21
C GLU A 200 31.94 -1.94 -26.30
N PRO A 201 31.40 -1.15 -25.35
CA PRO A 201 32.17 -0.28 -24.47
C PRO A 201 33.07 -1.03 -23.47
N VAL A 202 34.07 -0.32 -22.92
CA VAL A 202 34.99 -0.81 -21.89
C VAL A 202 34.21 -1.29 -20.65
N THR A 203 34.51 -2.50 -20.18
CA THR A 203 33.94 -3.08 -18.96
C THR A 203 34.55 -2.43 -17.72
N LEU A 204 33.71 -1.92 -16.82
CA LEU A 204 34.10 -1.18 -15.62
C LEU A 204 34.11 -2.07 -14.37
N SER A 205 33.13 -2.95 -14.21
CA SER A 205 32.98 -3.78 -13.01
C SER A 205 32.34 -5.12 -13.34
N PHE A 206 32.67 -6.13 -12.54
CA PHE A 206 32.10 -7.47 -12.61
C PHE A 206 31.42 -7.82 -11.29
N ALA A 207 30.36 -8.61 -11.35
CA ALA A 207 29.75 -9.29 -10.21
C ALA A 207 29.28 -10.66 -10.68
N ALA A 208 29.31 -11.68 -9.83
CA ALA A 208 28.71 -12.96 -10.20
C ALA A 208 27.94 -13.58 -9.04
N SER A 209 26.99 -14.43 -9.41
CA SER A 209 26.19 -15.25 -8.50
C SER A 209 26.11 -16.66 -9.05
N VAL A 210 25.79 -17.63 -8.19
CA VAL A 210 25.64 -19.03 -8.57
C VAL A 210 24.22 -19.47 -8.25
N ASN A 211 23.56 -20.07 -9.23
CA ASN A 211 22.23 -20.64 -9.10
C ASN A 211 22.18 -21.98 -9.84
N GLU A 212 21.80 -23.06 -9.15
CA GLU A 212 21.50 -24.37 -9.76
C GLU A 212 22.55 -24.84 -10.79
N ARG A 213 23.85 -24.81 -10.42
CA ARG A 213 25.00 -25.20 -11.27
C ARG A 213 25.30 -24.30 -12.48
N LEU A 214 24.69 -23.12 -12.53
CA LEU A 214 25.02 -22.05 -13.46
C LEU A 214 25.58 -20.86 -12.70
N VAL A 215 26.65 -20.27 -13.23
CA VAL A 215 27.17 -19.00 -12.74
C VAL A 215 26.60 -17.92 -13.65
N THR A 216 25.93 -16.95 -13.05
CA THR A 216 25.54 -15.72 -13.74
C THR A 216 26.61 -14.67 -13.47
N LEU A 217 27.40 -14.33 -14.49
CA LEU A 217 28.35 -13.23 -14.48
C LEU A 217 27.68 -11.97 -15.05
N LEU A 218 27.66 -10.91 -14.26
CA LEU A 218 27.20 -9.58 -14.67
C LEU A 218 28.39 -8.65 -14.91
N CYS A 219 28.34 -7.95 -16.03
CA CYS A 219 29.37 -7.03 -16.48
C CYS A 219 28.76 -5.64 -16.67
N LEU A 220 29.27 -4.64 -15.95
CA LEU A 220 28.87 -3.25 -16.14
C LEU A 220 29.82 -2.56 -17.11
N SER A 221 29.29 -1.98 -18.18
CA SER A 221 30.07 -1.27 -19.21
C SER A 221 30.00 0.25 -19.05
N CYS A 222 30.92 0.97 -19.69
CA CYS A 222 31.02 2.43 -19.56
C CYS A 222 29.84 3.22 -20.17
N ASN A 223 29.00 2.60 -21.00
CA ASN A 223 27.73 3.20 -21.45
C ASN A 223 26.58 3.05 -20.42
N GLY A 224 26.84 2.52 -19.23
CA GLY A 224 25.84 2.27 -18.20
C GLY A 224 24.99 1.01 -18.42
N SER A 225 25.32 0.19 -19.42
CA SER A 225 24.64 -1.10 -19.65
C SER A 225 25.20 -2.19 -18.74
N ILE A 226 24.31 -3.07 -18.27
CA ILE A 226 24.65 -4.30 -17.57
C ILE A 226 24.41 -5.45 -18.53
N TYR A 227 25.45 -6.23 -18.78
CA TYR A 227 25.41 -7.45 -19.57
C TYR A 227 25.43 -8.67 -18.65
N GLU A 228 24.74 -9.71 -19.06
CA GLU A 228 24.69 -11.01 -18.41
C GLU A 228 25.45 -12.04 -19.24
N THR A 229 26.13 -12.96 -18.57
CA THR A 229 26.76 -14.13 -19.18
C THR A 229 26.53 -15.34 -18.30
N LEU A 230 26.01 -16.41 -18.89
CA LEU A 230 25.73 -17.66 -18.19
C LEU A 230 26.88 -18.65 -18.41
N ILE A 231 27.48 -19.12 -17.32
CA ILE A 231 28.62 -20.05 -17.35
C ILE A 231 28.19 -21.39 -16.72
N PRO A 232 28.14 -22.48 -17.50
CA PRO A 232 27.81 -23.79 -16.98
C PRO A 232 28.94 -24.39 -16.16
N LEU A 233 28.65 -24.90 -14.96
CA LEU A 233 29.62 -25.63 -14.13
C LEU A 233 29.80 -27.08 -14.57
N ASN A 234 28.82 -27.65 -15.28
CA ASN A 234 28.83 -29.05 -15.74
C ASN A 234 29.34 -29.19 -17.18
N GLN A 235 30.66 -29.10 -17.40
CA GLN A 235 31.26 -29.52 -18.67
C GLN A 235 32.58 -30.29 -18.48
N SER A 236 32.71 -31.40 -19.19
CA SER A 236 33.69 -32.47 -18.97
C SER A 236 34.86 -32.49 -19.96
N LYS A 237 35.14 -31.39 -20.68
CA LYS A 237 36.28 -31.31 -21.61
C LYS A 237 37.09 -30.02 -21.41
N PRO A 238 38.30 -30.08 -20.83
CA PRO A 238 39.13 -28.92 -20.53
C PRO A 238 39.85 -28.28 -21.75
N GLU A 239 39.75 -28.85 -22.96
CA GLU A 239 40.67 -28.51 -24.07
C GLU A 239 40.08 -27.63 -25.19
N GLU A 240 38.76 -27.47 -25.29
CA GLU A 240 38.18 -26.58 -26.31
C GLU A 240 38.04 -25.15 -25.76
N LYS A 241 38.54 -24.15 -26.50
CA LYS A 241 38.27 -22.74 -26.21
C LYS A 241 36.77 -22.50 -26.32
N GLN A 242 36.09 -22.50 -25.19
CA GLN A 242 34.67 -22.24 -25.15
C GLN A 242 34.40 -20.75 -25.16
N VAL A 243 33.43 -20.38 -25.98
CA VAL A 243 33.11 -19.01 -26.29
C VAL A 243 31.75 -18.70 -25.67
N LEU A 244 31.72 -17.72 -24.78
CA LEU A 244 30.50 -17.32 -24.08
C LEU A 244 29.92 -16.07 -24.72
N VAL A 245 28.60 -16.08 -24.90
CA VAL A 245 27.84 -14.95 -25.43
C VAL A 245 27.34 -14.09 -24.28
N THR A 246 27.53 -12.79 -24.39
CA THR A 246 26.98 -11.77 -23.50
C THR A 246 25.62 -11.31 -24.00
N SER A 247 24.65 -11.14 -23.11
CA SER A 247 23.33 -10.58 -23.42
C SER A 247 23.08 -9.31 -22.62
N LEU A 248 22.50 -8.28 -23.24
CA LEU A 248 22.13 -7.05 -22.53
C LEU A 248 20.98 -7.35 -21.55
N LEU A 249 21.21 -7.12 -20.27
CA LEU A 249 20.21 -7.34 -19.21
C LEU A 249 19.42 -6.07 -18.88
N LEU A 250 20.12 -4.95 -18.72
CA LEU A 250 19.55 -3.69 -18.26
C LEU A 250 20.39 -2.50 -18.76
N LYS A 251 19.75 -1.37 -19.05
CA LYS A 251 20.42 -0.09 -19.28
C LYS A 251 20.17 0.84 -18.10
N THR A 252 21.23 1.19 -17.37
CA THR A 252 21.14 2.06 -16.18
C THR A 252 21.30 3.54 -16.54
N TYR A 253 20.99 4.42 -15.59
CA TYR A 253 21.17 5.87 -15.73
C TYR A 253 22.59 6.36 -15.32
N VAL A 254 23.57 5.47 -15.22
CA VAL A 254 24.92 5.81 -14.78
C VAL A 254 25.77 6.24 -15.97
N SER A 255 26.40 7.41 -15.88
CA SER A 255 27.32 7.92 -16.90
C SER A 255 28.73 7.41 -16.64
N GLY A 256 29.33 6.67 -17.58
CA GLY A 256 30.73 6.27 -17.49
C GLY A 256 31.74 7.36 -17.85
N ASN A 257 31.33 8.64 -17.92
CA ASN A 257 32.24 9.74 -18.27
C ASN A 257 33.35 9.99 -17.23
N VAL A 258 33.26 9.37 -16.04
CA VAL A 258 34.33 9.35 -15.05
C VAL A 258 34.69 7.88 -14.79
N LEU A 259 35.85 7.45 -15.29
CA LEU A 259 36.44 6.11 -15.08
C LEU A 259 36.77 5.78 -13.60
N LYS A 260 36.33 6.61 -12.65
CA LYS A 260 36.53 6.46 -11.21
C LYS A 260 35.16 6.47 -10.55
N GLY A 261 34.88 5.49 -9.68
CA GLY A 261 33.66 5.52 -8.86
C GLY A 261 32.61 4.46 -9.16
N VAL A 262 32.75 3.64 -10.20
CA VAL A 262 31.67 2.74 -10.66
C VAL A 262 31.85 1.31 -10.17
N SER A 263 30.85 0.78 -9.47
CA SER A 263 30.85 -0.61 -8.99
C SER A 263 29.49 -1.27 -9.09
N LEU A 264 29.51 -2.58 -9.27
CA LEU A 264 28.33 -3.43 -9.36
C LEU A 264 28.36 -4.49 -8.25
N ALA A 265 27.24 -4.68 -7.55
CA ALA A 265 27.05 -5.75 -6.59
C ALA A 265 25.70 -6.44 -6.78
N ILE A 266 25.68 -7.77 -6.71
CA ILE A 266 24.44 -8.55 -6.70
C ILE A 266 23.92 -8.60 -5.27
N LEU A 267 22.63 -8.25 -5.07
CA LEU A 267 22.00 -8.22 -3.76
C LEU A 267 21.24 -9.51 -3.47
N ASP A 268 20.48 -9.98 -4.45
CA ASP A 268 19.75 -11.25 -4.42
C ASP A 268 19.55 -11.78 -5.87
N LYS A 269 18.58 -12.68 -6.08
CA LYS A 269 18.29 -13.27 -7.39
C LYS A 269 17.72 -12.28 -8.40
N ASP A 270 17.05 -11.22 -7.95
CA ASP A 270 16.30 -10.29 -8.80
C ASP A 270 16.76 -8.82 -8.65
N HIS A 271 17.70 -8.52 -7.77
CA HIS A 271 18.13 -7.16 -7.45
C HIS A 271 19.65 -7.00 -7.53
N VAL A 272 20.07 -5.89 -8.12
CA VAL A 272 21.48 -5.47 -8.22
C VAL A 272 21.64 -4.04 -7.70
N ALA A 273 22.74 -3.78 -7.01
CA ALA A 273 23.17 -2.44 -6.64
C ALA A 273 24.22 -1.93 -7.61
N VAL A 274 24.02 -0.70 -8.07
CA VAL A 274 24.94 0.02 -8.95
C VAL A 274 25.31 1.32 -8.27
N MET A 275 26.60 1.50 -8.04
CA MET A 275 27.18 2.77 -7.58
C MET A 275 27.84 3.46 -8.78
N GLY A 276 27.60 4.75 -8.93
CA GLY A 276 28.24 5.57 -9.95
C GLY A 276 27.62 6.95 -10.06
N THR A 277 28.13 7.75 -10.99
CA THR A 277 27.64 9.11 -11.25
C THR A 277 26.39 9.09 -12.12
N SER A 278 25.37 9.85 -11.69
CA SER A 278 24.11 9.95 -12.43
C SER A 278 24.28 10.79 -13.72
N LEU A 279 23.57 10.42 -14.79
CA LEU A 279 23.50 11.21 -16.03
C LEU A 279 22.86 12.59 -15.83
N LYS A 280 21.99 12.75 -14.82
CA LYS A 280 21.20 13.99 -14.62
C LYS A 280 21.87 15.00 -13.69
N ALA A 281 22.78 14.56 -12.82
CA ALA A 281 23.49 15.42 -11.87
C ALA A 281 24.88 14.84 -11.59
N PRO A 282 25.94 15.67 -11.46
CA PRO A 282 27.32 15.20 -11.31
C PRO A 282 27.64 14.60 -9.94
N LYS A 283 26.62 14.21 -9.16
CA LYS A 283 26.80 13.57 -7.85
C LYS A 283 26.81 12.06 -8.01
N GLU A 284 27.65 11.41 -7.20
CA GLU A 284 27.64 9.95 -7.07
C GLU A 284 26.35 9.50 -6.38
N SER A 285 25.83 8.36 -6.82
CA SER A 285 24.61 7.78 -6.28
C SER A 285 24.76 6.27 -6.20
N ILE A 286 24.10 5.69 -5.20
CA ILE A 286 23.90 4.25 -5.11
C ILE A 286 22.45 3.94 -5.43
N SER A 287 22.24 3.03 -6.37
CA SER A 287 20.93 2.69 -6.90
C SER A 287 20.68 1.19 -6.87
N ILE A 288 19.49 0.79 -6.45
CA ILE A 288 19.04 -0.60 -6.49
C ILE A 288 18.09 -0.78 -7.66
N TRP A 289 18.42 -1.73 -8.53
CA TRP A 289 17.69 -2.08 -9.73
C TRP A 289 17.10 -3.47 -9.59
N ASN A 290 15.86 -3.63 -10.05
CA ASN A 290 15.25 -4.91 -10.25
C ASN A 290 15.58 -5.40 -11.66
N ILE A 291 16.31 -6.52 -11.78
CA ILE A 291 16.70 -7.06 -13.08
C ILE A 291 15.55 -7.79 -13.78
N LYS A 292 14.60 -8.36 -13.02
CA LYS A 292 13.46 -9.11 -13.56
C LYS A 292 12.46 -8.21 -14.31
N PHE A 293 12.19 -7.03 -13.77
CA PHE A 293 11.29 -6.03 -14.36
C PHE A 293 12.03 -4.85 -14.98
N GLN A 294 13.36 -4.84 -14.93
CA GLN A 294 14.22 -3.76 -15.45
C GLN A 294 13.86 -2.37 -14.91
N THR A 295 13.51 -2.30 -13.63
CA THR A 295 13.03 -1.07 -12.98
C THR A 295 14.00 -0.58 -11.91
N LEU A 296 14.20 0.73 -11.83
CA LEU A 296 14.87 1.37 -10.70
C LEU A 296 13.91 1.36 -9.50
N GLN A 297 14.31 0.76 -8.38
CA GLN A 297 13.47 0.69 -7.18
C GLN A 297 13.79 1.81 -6.20
N THR A 298 15.06 2.06 -5.93
CA THR A 298 15.50 3.15 -5.06
C THR A 298 16.86 3.67 -5.47
N SER A 299 17.11 4.95 -5.19
CA SER A 299 18.39 5.61 -5.42
C SER A 299 18.66 6.58 -4.28
N LYS A 300 19.91 6.59 -3.80
CA LYS A 300 20.38 7.49 -2.76
C LYS A 300 21.55 8.29 -3.30
N GLU A 301 21.41 9.62 -3.29
CA GLU A 301 22.50 10.53 -3.62
C GLU A 301 23.53 10.58 -2.50
N LEU A 302 24.80 10.58 -2.88
CA LEU A 302 25.94 10.65 -1.97
C LEU A 302 26.50 12.07 -1.97
N SER A 303 26.80 12.58 -0.79
CA SER A 303 27.20 13.98 -0.58
C SER A 303 28.68 14.25 -0.78
N GLN A 304 29.53 13.22 -0.81
CA GLN A 304 30.99 13.32 -0.97
C GLN A 304 31.46 12.27 -1.98
N GLU A 305 32.67 12.48 -2.52
CA GLU A 305 33.33 11.54 -3.42
C GLU A 305 33.62 10.20 -2.71
N THR A 306 33.38 9.11 -3.42
CA THR A 306 33.63 7.74 -2.96
C THR A 306 34.88 7.15 -3.63
N SER A 307 35.36 6.03 -3.09
CA SER A 307 36.46 5.27 -3.69
C SER A 307 36.07 4.50 -4.95
N GLY A 308 34.78 4.42 -5.28
CA GLY A 308 34.28 3.53 -6.33
C GLY A 308 34.28 2.05 -5.99
N GLN A 309 34.49 1.69 -4.72
CA GLN A 309 34.44 0.31 -4.26
C GLN A 309 33.17 0.05 -3.43
N LEU A 310 32.51 -1.07 -3.70
CA LEU A 310 31.30 -1.51 -3.03
C LEU A 310 31.43 -2.97 -2.64
N TRP A 311 31.16 -3.29 -1.38
CA TRP A 311 31.06 -4.66 -0.89
C TRP A 311 29.65 -4.96 -0.41
N CYS A 312 29.15 -6.17 -0.69
CA CYS A 312 27.82 -6.61 -0.29
C CYS A 312 27.93 -7.88 0.55
N TYR A 313 27.48 -7.80 1.81
CA TYR A 313 27.51 -8.92 2.75
C TYR A 313 26.34 -8.86 3.73
N GLY A 314 25.62 -9.98 3.89
CA GLY A 314 24.60 -10.14 4.93
C GLY A 314 23.51 -9.06 4.95
N GLY A 315 23.03 -8.62 3.79
CA GLY A 315 22.00 -7.56 3.69
C GLY A 315 22.53 -6.14 3.94
N LYS A 316 23.85 -5.95 3.92
CA LYS A 316 24.51 -4.65 4.13
C LYS A 316 25.46 -4.35 2.98
N LEU A 317 25.45 -3.10 2.55
CA LEU A 317 26.39 -2.53 1.59
C LEU A 317 27.46 -1.73 2.34
N PHE A 318 28.72 -1.98 2.03
CA PHE A 318 29.86 -1.26 2.57
C PHE A 318 30.50 -0.44 1.46
N MET A 319 30.81 0.81 1.76
CA MET A 319 31.43 1.72 0.80
C MET A 319 32.30 2.74 1.53
N LEU A 320 33.37 3.18 0.88
CA LEU A 320 34.20 4.25 1.43
C LEU A 320 33.63 5.62 1.00
N HIS A 321 33.26 6.44 1.98
CA HIS A 321 32.79 7.80 1.80
C HIS A 321 33.76 8.76 2.49
N GLY A 322 34.56 9.47 1.69
CA GLY A 322 35.66 10.30 2.20
C GLY A 322 36.67 9.47 3.03
N LYS A 323 36.68 9.69 4.36
CA LYS A 323 37.56 8.99 5.32
C LYS A 323 36.84 7.92 6.16
N PHE A 324 35.55 7.73 5.93
CA PHE A 324 34.71 6.86 6.73
C PHE A 324 34.23 5.66 5.91
N LEU A 325 34.10 4.52 6.58
CA LEU A 325 33.47 3.34 6.00
C LEU A 325 31.98 3.43 6.30
N THR A 326 31.16 3.73 5.29
CA THR A 326 29.71 3.81 5.44
C THR A 326 29.09 2.43 5.22
N VAL A 327 28.15 2.07 6.08
CA VAL A 327 27.34 0.86 6.00
C VAL A 327 25.90 1.25 5.72
N ILE A 328 25.33 0.68 4.66
CA ILE A 328 23.96 0.90 4.24
C ILE A 328 23.22 -0.45 4.28
N PRO A 329 22.40 -0.72 5.30
CA PRO A 329 21.52 -1.87 5.28
C PRO A 329 20.49 -1.73 4.15
N PHE A 330 20.11 -2.86 3.56
CA PHE A 330 19.07 -2.90 2.54
C PHE A 330 18.12 -4.05 2.78
N LYS A 331 16.86 -3.85 2.39
CA LYS A 331 15.85 -4.90 2.34
C LYS A 331 15.37 -5.05 0.91
N CYS A 332 15.47 -6.25 0.37
CA CYS A 332 14.91 -6.59 -0.93
C CYS A 332 13.66 -7.44 -0.72
N GLU A 333 12.50 -6.92 -1.13
CA GLU A 333 11.27 -7.71 -1.18
C GLU A 333 11.25 -8.59 -2.42
N ILE A 334 10.47 -9.68 -2.38
CA ILE A 334 10.29 -10.56 -3.53
C ILE A 334 9.72 -9.76 -4.72
N SER A 335 10.37 -9.90 -5.88
CA SER A 335 9.96 -9.20 -7.10
C SER A 335 8.60 -9.69 -7.60
N SER A 336 7.57 -8.87 -7.39
CA SER A 336 6.23 -9.08 -7.93
C SER A 336 5.81 -7.91 -8.81
N LEU A 337 4.90 -8.19 -9.75
CA LEU A 337 4.31 -7.14 -10.58
C LEU A 337 3.55 -6.10 -9.73
N ALA A 338 2.88 -6.55 -8.66
CA ALA A 338 2.20 -5.65 -7.72
C ALA A 338 3.19 -4.71 -7.02
N ALA A 339 4.38 -5.19 -6.64
CA ALA A 339 5.44 -4.37 -6.09
C ALA A 339 5.99 -3.37 -7.12
N ALA A 340 6.22 -3.81 -8.36
CA ALA A 340 6.71 -2.94 -9.44
C ALA A 340 5.70 -1.83 -9.81
N LEU A 341 4.41 -2.12 -9.73
CA LEU A 341 3.32 -1.17 -10.05
C LEU A 341 2.88 -0.31 -8.86
N GLY A 342 3.50 -0.43 -7.68
CA GLY A 342 3.11 0.31 -6.47
C GLY A 342 1.74 -0.08 -5.89
N LYS A 343 1.21 -1.24 -6.28
CA LYS A 343 -0.10 -1.76 -5.83
C LYS A 343 0.01 -2.75 -4.67
N LEU A 344 1.23 -3.11 -4.26
CA LEU A 344 1.44 -3.99 -3.12
C LEU A 344 1.06 -3.22 -1.84
N LYS A 345 -0.07 -3.59 -1.24
CA LYS A 345 -0.44 -3.11 0.10
C LYS A 345 0.64 -3.59 1.07
N HIS A 346 1.30 -2.65 1.73
CA HIS A 346 2.17 -2.97 2.86
C HIS A 346 1.30 -3.60 3.95
N ILE A 347 1.42 -4.92 4.13
CA ILE A 347 1.02 -5.57 5.36
C ILE A 347 2.03 -5.09 6.39
N GLN A 348 1.70 -4.00 7.10
CA GLN A 348 2.47 -3.60 8.27
C GLN A 348 2.50 -4.80 9.21
N ALA A 349 3.69 -5.17 9.69
CA ALA A 349 3.83 -6.18 10.71
C ALA A 349 2.95 -5.81 11.93
N PRO A 350 2.27 -6.78 12.56
CA PRO A 350 1.45 -6.52 13.73
C PRO A 350 2.36 -6.02 14.86
N GLY A 351 2.41 -4.71 15.10
CA GLY A 351 3.26 -4.12 16.15
C GLY A 351 3.48 -2.62 16.09
N THR A 352 3.28 -1.96 14.94
CA THR A 352 3.38 -0.49 14.85
C THR A 352 1.97 0.10 14.83
N GLN A 353 1.45 0.47 16.01
CA GLN A 353 0.29 1.35 16.11
C GLN A 353 0.69 2.73 15.61
N THR A 354 0.61 2.95 14.30
CA THR A 354 0.43 4.29 13.75
C THR A 354 -0.96 4.75 14.19
N VAL A 355 -1.01 5.73 15.10
CA VAL A 355 -2.25 6.43 15.43
C VAL A 355 -2.76 7.04 14.12
N SER A 356 -3.81 6.44 13.55
CA SER A 356 -4.48 6.97 12.39
C SER A 356 -5.08 8.32 12.78
N HIS A 357 -4.57 9.41 12.22
CA HIS A 357 -5.20 10.71 12.37
C HIS A 357 -6.60 10.64 11.76
N PHE A 358 -7.61 10.79 12.61
CA PHE A 358 -9.01 10.80 12.21
C PHE A 358 -9.30 11.97 11.26
N VAL A 359 -10.09 11.72 10.22
CA VAL A 359 -10.53 12.75 9.28
C VAL A 359 -11.78 13.42 9.85
N ASN A 360 -11.73 14.73 10.08
CA ASN A 360 -12.87 15.52 10.54
C ASN A 360 -13.78 15.84 9.33
N TRP A 361 -14.99 15.29 9.32
CA TRP A 361 -16.00 15.52 8.28
C TRP A 361 -16.87 16.77 8.53
N GLY A 362 -16.79 17.37 9.72
CA GLY A 362 -17.67 18.45 10.20
C GLY A 362 -17.42 19.83 9.58
N THR A 363 -16.42 20.00 8.70
CA THR A 363 -16.11 21.29 8.07
C THR A 363 -16.87 21.61 6.77
N PHE A 364 -17.77 20.73 6.31
CA PHE A 364 -18.42 20.90 4.99
C PHE A 364 -19.92 21.27 5.02
N GLN A 365 -20.54 21.47 6.18
CA GLN A 365 -21.92 21.97 6.24
C GLN A 365 -21.97 23.44 6.70
N GLY A 366 -22.10 24.35 5.73
CA GLY A 366 -22.53 25.74 5.98
C GLY A 366 -21.87 26.80 5.08
N ASP A 367 -22.25 26.88 3.80
CA ASP A 367 -22.98 28.01 3.22
C ASP A 367 -23.06 27.83 1.69
N GLY A 368 -24.29 27.82 1.17
CA GLY A 368 -24.51 27.87 -0.27
C GLY A 368 -24.51 29.33 -0.73
N LEU A 369 -23.67 29.66 -1.71
CA LEU A 369 -24.07 30.37 -2.93
C LEU A 369 -22.91 30.45 -3.93
N GLU A 370 -23.27 30.21 -5.19
CA GLU A 370 -22.64 30.69 -6.43
C GLU A 370 -21.32 30.07 -6.92
N SER A 371 -21.53 29.24 -7.95
CA SER A 371 -20.62 28.98 -9.06
C SER A 371 -20.06 30.27 -9.68
N GLN A 372 -18.74 30.43 -9.69
CA GLN A 372 -18.03 31.05 -10.81
C GLN A 372 -16.66 30.40 -11.02
N ASP A 373 -16.36 30.23 -12.30
CA ASP A 373 -15.14 29.71 -12.90
C ASP A 373 -13.84 30.32 -12.34
N SER A 374 -12.79 29.51 -12.23
CA SER A 374 -11.44 29.95 -12.56
C SER A 374 -10.48 28.77 -12.78
N ASN A 375 -10.34 28.39 -14.05
CA ASN A 375 -9.07 27.91 -14.57
C ASN A 375 -7.99 28.95 -14.27
N ASN A 376 -7.00 28.61 -13.43
CA ASN A 376 -5.59 29.04 -13.49
C ASN A 376 -4.90 28.76 -12.14
N LEU A 377 -4.15 27.66 -12.05
CA LEU A 377 -3.17 27.45 -10.98
C LEU A 377 -1.83 27.03 -11.58
N ALA A 378 -0.99 28.04 -11.78
CA ALA A 378 0.46 27.88 -11.95
C ALA A 378 1.11 27.58 -10.59
N PRO A 379 2.24 26.83 -10.55
CA PRO A 379 2.85 26.37 -9.31
C PRO A 379 3.67 27.49 -8.66
N LEU A 380 3.24 27.94 -7.47
CA LEU A 380 3.99 28.90 -6.67
C LEU A 380 4.95 28.21 -5.69
N LYS A 381 6.21 28.59 -5.87
CA LYS A 381 7.40 28.27 -5.10
C LYS A 381 7.24 28.52 -3.60
N GLY A 382 8.00 27.75 -2.82
CA GLY A 382 8.12 27.87 -1.39
C GLY A 382 8.57 29.26 -0.92
N GLN A 383 8.05 29.65 0.25
CA GLN A 383 8.67 30.60 1.14
C GLN A 383 8.59 30.08 2.57
N SER A 384 9.78 29.90 3.15
CA SER A 384 10.04 29.97 4.58
C SER A 384 9.53 31.30 5.14
N LYS A 385 8.93 31.28 6.34
CA LYS A 385 9.09 32.37 7.34
C LYS A 385 8.61 31.98 8.75
N SER A 386 9.61 31.97 9.64
CA SER A 386 9.62 32.47 11.02
C SER A 386 8.60 31.98 12.05
N SER A 387 9.15 31.24 13.01
CA SER A 387 8.82 31.28 14.43
C SER A 387 8.57 32.70 14.96
N LEU A 388 7.44 32.92 15.65
CA LEU A 388 7.35 33.73 16.88
C LEU A 388 5.92 33.71 17.46
N ARG A 389 5.84 33.27 18.73
CA ARG A 389 4.81 33.55 19.77
C ARG A 389 3.50 32.74 19.76
N THR A 390 3.59 31.52 20.29
CA THR A 390 2.48 30.81 20.95
C THR A 390 3.00 30.27 22.28
N ARG A 391 2.91 31.04 23.37
CA ARG A 391 3.32 30.59 24.72
C ARG A 391 2.27 30.91 25.79
N ARG A 392 1.02 31.14 25.40
CA ARG A 392 -0.07 31.48 26.33
C ARG A 392 -1.30 30.57 26.25
N ASN A 393 -1.33 29.63 25.29
CA ASN A 393 -2.43 28.65 25.13
C ASN A 393 -2.06 27.23 25.62
N GLU A 394 -0.78 26.90 25.77
CA GLU A 394 -0.32 25.56 26.16
C GLU A 394 -0.73 25.17 27.59
N THR A 395 -0.82 26.12 28.53
CA THR A 395 -1.21 25.82 29.92
C THR A 395 -2.70 25.56 30.09
N ARG A 396 -3.54 25.89 29.10
CA ARG A 396 -5.00 25.65 29.14
C ARG A 396 -5.37 24.34 28.46
N SER A 397 -4.74 24.02 27.32
CA SER A 397 -4.91 22.72 26.65
C SER A 397 -4.35 21.56 27.50
N GLN A 398 -3.23 21.76 28.20
CA GLN A 398 -2.67 20.76 29.10
C GLN A 398 -3.59 20.41 30.28
N LEU A 399 -4.39 21.38 30.76
CA LEU A 399 -5.31 21.16 31.88
C LEU A 399 -6.57 20.40 31.41
N GLU A 400 -7.06 20.70 30.20
CA GLU A 400 -8.20 20.01 29.57
C GLU A 400 -7.84 18.56 29.18
N ASP A 401 -6.64 18.31 28.64
CA ASP A 401 -6.10 16.97 28.33
C ASP A 401 -5.99 16.05 29.55
N LEU A 402 -5.64 16.60 30.72
CA LEU A 402 -5.54 15.86 31.97
C LEU A 402 -6.92 15.39 32.45
N THR A 403 -7.92 16.25 32.46
CA THR A 403 -9.32 15.90 32.79
C THR A 403 -9.92 14.87 31.84
N ASN A 404 -9.59 14.94 30.54
CA ASN A 404 -10.07 13.98 29.54
C ASN A 404 -9.45 12.59 29.73
N ARG A 405 -8.16 12.52 30.09
CA ARG A 405 -7.49 11.25 30.44
C ARG A 405 -8.03 10.64 31.73
N GLU A 406 -8.31 11.45 32.73
CA GLU A 406 -8.92 10.99 33.98
C GLU A 406 -10.33 10.43 33.74
N PHE A 407 -11.14 11.09 32.91
CA PHE A 407 -12.46 10.60 32.50
C PHE A 407 -12.38 9.25 31.78
N LEU A 408 -11.50 9.12 30.77
CA LEU A 408 -11.31 7.86 30.02
C LEU A 408 -10.83 6.70 30.91
N SER A 409 -10.00 6.98 31.93
CA SER A 409 -9.56 5.96 32.89
C SER A 409 -10.68 5.50 33.84
N GLY A 410 -11.64 6.38 34.14
CA GLY A 410 -12.78 6.08 35.00
C GLY A 410 -13.88 5.24 34.36
N ILE A 411 -13.95 5.19 33.02
CA ILE A 411 -14.99 4.45 32.27
C ILE A 411 -14.90 2.93 32.49
N LYS A 412 -13.71 2.39 32.82
CA LYS A 412 -13.50 0.95 32.96
C LYS A 412 -14.26 0.33 34.14
N ASP A 413 -14.36 1.06 35.26
CA ASP A 413 -14.93 0.55 36.52
C ASP A 413 -16.22 1.28 36.97
N ALA A 414 -16.67 2.30 36.22
CA ALA A 414 -17.83 3.12 36.62
C ALA A 414 -19.17 2.37 36.51
N SER A 415 -20.10 2.66 37.42
CA SER A 415 -21.52 2.27 37.30
C SER A 415 -22.25 3.12 36.25
N GLU A 416 -23.28 2.58 35.61
CA GLU A 416 -24.09 3.25 34.56
C GLU A 416 -24.58 4.66 34.97
N LYS A 417 -25.15 4.80 36.18
CA LYS A 417 -25.63 6.09 36.70
C LYS A 417 -24.52 7.12 36.92
N HIS A 418 -23.33 6.67 37.28
CA HIS A 418 -22.17 7.54 37.45
C HIS A 418 -21.64 8.02 36.09
N LEU A 419 -21.70 7.15 35.09
CA LEU A 419 -21.29 7.44 33.72
C LEU A 419 -22.20 8.50 33.07
N GLU A 420 -23.52 8.37 33.21
CA GLU A 420 -24.50 9.35 32.73
C GLU A 420 -24.27 10.75 33.32
N GLN A 421 -24.01 10.83 34.64
CA GLN A 421 -23.74 12.10 35.32
C GLN A 421 -22.46 12.76 34.81
N GLN A 422 -21.39 11.99 34.63
CA GLN A 422 -20.14 12.54 34.12
C GLN A 422 -20.23 12.93 32.63
N LEU A 423 -20.92 12.14 31.81
CA LEU A 423 -21.18 12.48 30.40
C LEU A 423 -22.02 13.74 30.26
N SER A 424 -23.10 13.88 31.05
CA SER A 424 -23.92 15.10 31.02
C SER A 424 -23.10 16.35 31.35
N LYS A 425 -22.18 16.26 32.32
CA LYS A 425 -21.26 17.35 32.66
C LYS A 425 -20.29 17.65 31.51
N PHE A 426 -19.72 16.63 30.89
CA PHE A 426 -18.81 16.78 29.74
C PHE A 426 -19.50 17.40 28.52
N LEU A 427 -20.74 17.00 28.21
CA LEU A 427 -21.52 17.53 27.09
C LEU A 427 -21.94 19.00 27.31
N THR A 428 -22.00 19.47 28.56
CA THR A 428 -22.29 20.88 28.88
C THR A 428 -21.06 21.80 28.81
N ASP A 429 -19.84 21.26 28.76
CA ASP A 429 -18.63 22.04 28.61
C ASP A 429 -18.46 22.57 27.17
N LYS A 430 -17.63 23.61 26.98
CA LYS A 430 -17.49 24.29 25.68
C LYS A 430 -16.92 23.34 24.62
N ARG A 431 -17.60 23.24 23.47
CA ARG A 431 -17.16 22.46 22.30
C ARG A 431 -15.82 23.01 21.75
N THR A 432 -14.73 22.26 21.96
CA THR A 432 -13.41 22.49 21.35
C THR A 432 -13.29 21.73 20.02
N PRO A 433 -12.35 22.07 19.12
CA PRO A 433 -12.13 21.29 17.88
C PRO A 433 -11.71 19.83 18.15
N GLU A 434 -11.11 19.55 19.31
CA GLU A 434 -10.72 18.21 19.79
C GLU A 434 -11.91 17.42 20.39
N PHE A 435 -13.08 18.05 20.53
CA PHE A 435 -14.29 17.42 21.05
C PHE A 435 -14.69 16.18 20.24
N GLN A 436 -14.54 16.21 18.91
CA GLN A 436 -14.90 15.06 18.07
C GLN A 436 -14.04 13.83 18.35
N ILE A 437 -12.73 14.04 18.49
CA ILE A 437 -11.76 12.97 18.75
C ILE A 437 -12.02 12.40 20.15
N THR A 438 -12.26 13.27 21.13
CA THR A 438 -12.54 12.86 22.51
C THR A 438 -13.83 12.05 22.60
N VAL A 439 -14.91 12.51 21.96
CA VAL A 439 -16.19 11.78 21.90
C VAL A 439 -16.03 10.43 21.19
N GLY A 440 -15.26 10.38 20.10
CA GLY A 440 -14.90 9.13 19.42
C GLY A 440 -14.21 8.13 20.36
N HIS A 441 -13.18 8.57 21.08
CA HIS A 441 -12.46 7.73 22.05
C HIS A 441 -13.36 7.22 23.20
N ILE A 442 -14.25 8.08 23.71
CA ILE A 442 -15.21 7.71 24.75
C ILE A 442 -16.13 6.59 24.24
N VAL A 443 -16.66 6.72 23.02
CA VAL A 443 -17.52 5.69 22.42
C VAL A 443 -16.74 4.40 22.18
N THR A 444 -15.51 4.46 21.67
CA THR A 444 -14.69 3.26 21.46
C THR A 444 -14.47 2.51 22.77
N GLU A 445 -14.11 3.21 23.85
CA GLU A 445 -13.88 2.58 25.15
C GLU A 445 -15.17 1.99 25.76
N LEU A 446 -16.30 2.70 25.61
CA LEU A 446 -17.62 2.19 26.03
C LEU A 446 -18.01 0.93 25.26
N VAL A 447 -17.80 0.91 23.95
CA VAL A 447 -18.11 -0.24 23.10
C VAL A 447 -17.21 -1.43 23.40
N GLU A 448 -15.91 -1.20 23.63
CA GLU A 448 -15.00 -2.26 24.07
C GLU A 448 -15.42 -2.85 25.42
N ARG A 449 -15.91 -2.01 26.36
CA ARG A 449 -16.50 -2.49 27.60
C ARG A 449 -17.79 -3.28 27.38
N CYS A 450 -18.69 -2.83 26.49
CA CYS A 450 -19.91 -3.59 26.14
C CYS A 450 -19.60 -4.97 25.54
N LYS A 451 -18.51 -5.10 24.78
CA LYS A 451 -18.04 -6.39 24.25
C LYS A 451 -17.46 -7.29 25.35
N ALA A 452 -16.72 -6.71 26.29
CA ALA A 452 -16.13 -7.46 27.40
C ALA A 452 -17.16 -7.89 28.46
N GLU A 453 -18.14 -7.04 28.74
CA GLU A 453 -19.18 -7.22 29.77
C GLU A 453 -20.58 -7.25 29.12
N PRO A 454 -21.11 -8.43 28.71
CA PRO A 454 -22.36 -8.50 27.97
C PRO A 454 -23.60 -8.04 28.76
N ALA A 455 -23.51 -7.94 30.09
CA ALA A 455 -24.57 -7.42 30.96
C ALA A 455 -24.57 -5.88 31.06
N PHE A 456 -23.49 -5.22 30.66
CA PHE A 456 -23.34 -3.77 30.70
C PHE A 456 -23.68 -3.17 29.33
N TYR A 457 -24.74 -2.37 29.27
CA TYR A 457 -25.16 -1.69 28.03
C TYR A 457 -25.77 -0.31 28.35
N PRO A 458 -24.96 0.77 28.33
CA PRO A 458 -25.40 2.11 28.73
C PRO A 458 -26.14 2.80 27.57
N GLN A 459 -27.35 2.34 27.26
CA GLN A 459 -28.13 2.79 26.10
C GLN A 459 -28.35 4.31 26.08
N SER A 460 -28.77 4.88 27.21
CA SER A 460 -29.01 6.33 27.40
C SER A 460 -27.77 7.17 27.07
N SER A 461 -26.61 6.71 27.50
CA SER A 461 -25.32 7.37 27.30
C SER A 461 -24.88 7.32 25.84
N LEU A 462 -25.07 6.17 25.18
CA LEU A 462 -24.78 6.02 23.75
C LEU A 462 -25.70 6.90 22.89
N VAL A 463 -26.98 6.98 23.23
CA VAL A 463 -27.95 7.86 22.55
C VAL A 463 -27.54 9.33 22.69
N GLN A 464 -27.17 9.78 23.89
CA GLN A 464 -26.71 11.16 24.13
C GLN A 464 -25.44 11.50 23.34
N LEU A 465 -24.51 10.53 23.21
CA LEU A 465 -23.28 10.72 22.44
C LEU A 465 -23.55 10.83 20.95
N ILE A 466 -24.45 10.01 20.40
CA ILE A 466 -24.85 10.10 18.99
C ILE A 466 -25.51 11.45 18.71
N GLN A 467 -26.46 11.88 19.55
CA GLN A 467 -27.19 13.15 19.42
C GLN A 467 -26.29 14.40 19.36
N THR A 468 -25.01 14.30 19.70
CA THR A 468 -24.05 15.38 19.46
C THR A 468 -23.86 15.71 17.98
N GLN A 469 -24.22 14.81 17.05
CA GLN A 469 -24.02 14.89 15.59
C GLN A 469 -22.56 15.02 15.15
N VAL A 470 -21.64 14.59 16.01
CA VAL A 470 -20.19 14.69 15.78
C VAL A 470 -19.58 13.35 15.34
N LEU A 471 -20.30 12.25 15.55
CA LEU A 471 -19.83 10.90 15.31
C LEU A 471 -20.08 10.46 13.86
N SER A 472 -19.26 9.52 13.40
CA SER A 472 -19.35 8.87 12.10
C SER A 472 -19.05 7.37 12.26
N TYR A 473 -19.45 6.55 11.30
CA TYR A 473 -19.19 5.11 11.34
C TYR A 473 -17.69 4.82 11.36
N SER A 474 -16.87 5.56 10.61
CA SER A 474 -15.40 5.41 10.61
C SER A 474 -14.73 5.68 11.96
N LEU A 475 -15.34 6.50 12.84
CA LEU A 475 -14.83 6.79 14.18
C LEU A 475 -15.18 5.68 15.17
N CYS A 476 -16.33 5.04 15.02
CA CYS A 476 -16.81 4.00 15.92
C CYS A 476 -17.49 2.83 15.16
N PRO A 477 -16.73 2.04 14.38
CA PRO A 477 -17.30 1.00 13.52
C PRO A 477 -18.01 -0.09 14.30
N ASP A 478 -17.53 -0.37 15.52
CA ASP A 478 -18.06 -1.42 16.39
C ASP A 478 -19.39 -1.05 17.06
N LEU A 479 -19.75 0.23 17.11
CA LEU A 479 -20.97 0.68 17.80
C LEU A 479 -22.23 0.07 17.18
N MET A 480 -22.36 0.17 15.85
CA MET A 480 -23.50 -0.40 15.13
C MET A 480 -23.47 -1.94 15.15
N ALA A 481 -22.30 -2.57 15.19
CA ALA A 481 -22.18 -4.02 15.33
C ALA A 481 -22.75 -4.50 16.67
N VAL A 482 -22.36 -3.87 17.78
CA VAL A 482 -22.91 -4.18 19.11
C VAL A 482 -24.41 -3.87 19.18
N ALA A 483 -24.86 -2.77 18.57
CA ALA A 483 -26.28 -2.43 18.51
C ALA A 483 -27.12 -3.48 17.74
N LEU A 484 -26.58 -4.01 16.63
CA LEU A 484 -27.20 -5.11 15.88
C LEU A 484 -27.28 -6.40 16.69
N GLU A 485 -26.22 -6.75 17.43
CA GLU A 485 -26.20 -7.93 18.32
C GLU A 485 -27.23 -7.82 19.45
N LYS A 486 -27.36 -6.63 20.05
CA LYS A 486 -28.34 -6.34 21.11
C LYS A 486 -29.75 -6.08 20.59
N ARG A 487 -29.93 -5.98 19.27
CA ARG A 487 -31.18 -5.59 18.59
C ARG A 487 -31.76 -4.25 19.08
N ASP A 488 -30.88 -3.30 19.38
CA ASP A 488 -31.29 -1.95 19.77
C ASP A 488 -31.72 -1.13 18.54
N VAL A 489 -33.01 -1.21 18.20
CA VAL A 489 -33.60 -0.52 17.06
C VAL A 489 -33.56 1.00 17.18
N HIS A 490 -33.61 1.57 18.39
CA HIS A 490 -33.58 3.02 18.59
C HIS A 490 -32.19 3.58 18.28
N LEU A 491 -31.15 2.94 18.82
CA LEU A 491 -29.77 3.34 18.56
C LEU A 491 -29.41 3.20 17.07
N LEU A 492 -29.85 2.10 16.44
CA LEU A 492 -29.64 1.89 15.00
C LEU A 492 -30.35 2.94 14.14
N GLN A 493 -31.58 3.33 14.49
CA GLN A 493 -32.30 4.40 13.79
C GLN A 493 -31.56 5.73 13.86
N LEU A 494 -31.02 6.08 15.03
CA LEU A 494 -30.24 7.31 15.22
C LEU A 494 -28.92 7.27 14.43
N CYS A 495 -28.20 6.15 14.46
CA CYS A 495 -26.98 5.98 13.66
C CYS A 495 -27.27 6.14 12.16
N LEU A 496 -28.32 5.49 11.63
CA LEU A 496 -28.71 5.58 10.23
C LEU A 496 -29.07 7.01 9.79
N GLN A 497 -29.62 7.82 10.69
CA GLN A 497 -29.99 9.20 10.40
C GLN A 497 -28.81 10.18 10.49
N GLN A 498 -27.82 9.90 11.35
CA GLN A 498 -26.78 10.86 11.70
C GLN A 498 -25.40 10.53 11.14
N PHE A 499 -25.09 9.27 10.86
CA PHE A 499 -23.76 8.89 10.36
C PHE A 499 -23.70 9.06 8.83
N PRO A 500 -22.71 9.82 8.31
CA PRO A 500 -22.62 10.11 6.88
C PRO A 500 -21.99 8.97 6.05
N ASP A 501 -21.32 8.01 6.69
CA ASP A 501 -20.36 7.09 6.06
C ASP A 501 -20.64 5.61 6.42
N ILE A 502 -21.90 5.22 6.57
CA ILE A 502 -22.29 3.84 6.90
C ILE A 502 -22.07 2.93 5.67
N PRO A 503 -21.31 1.82 5.81
CA PRO A 503 -21.15 0.84 4.73
C PRO A 503 -22.46 0.13 4.38
N GLU A 504 -22.66 -0.16 3.10
CA GLU A 504 -23.89 -0.80 2.60
C GLU A 504 -24.13 -2.20 3.20
N SER A 505 -23.07 -2.91 3.60
CA SER A 505 -23.19 -4.19 4.31
C SER A 505 -23.88 -4.04 5.67
N ILE A 506 -23.61 -2.96 6.40
CA ILE A 506 -24.22 -2.65 7.69
C ILE A 506 -25.65 -2.14 7.50
N THR A 507 -25.88 -1.28 6.50
CA THR A 507 -27.24 -0.85 6.12
C THR A 507 -28.14 -2.05 5.79
N CYS A 508 -27.63 -3.02 5.01
CA CYS A 508 -28.36 -4.23 4.70
C CYS A 508 -28.57 -5.14 5.93
N ALA A 509 -27.59 -5.20 6.85
CA ALA A 509 -27.77 -5.91 8.12
C ALA A 509 -28.88 -5.27 8.97
N CYS A 510 -28.96 -3.94 9.04
CA CYS A 510 -30.06 -3.22 9.69
C CYS A 510 -31.41 -3.56 9.03
N LEU A 511 -31.48 -3.55 7.69
CA LEU A 511 -32.67 -3.93 6.94
C LEU A 511 -33.17 -5.33 7.30
N LYS A 512 -32.25 -6.31 7.34
CA LYS A 512 -32.57 -7.69 7.73
C LYS A 512 -33.15 -7.76 9.14
N VAL A 513 -32.54 -7.07 10.10
CA VAL A 513 -33.02 -7.05 11.48
C VAL A 513 -34.41 -6.40 11.57
N PHE A 514 -34.61 -5.22 10.96
CA PHE A 514 -35.90 -4.52 11.01
C PHE A 514 -37.04 -5.30 10.36
N LEU A 515 -36.77 -6.02 9.27
CA LEU A 515 -37.76 -6.89 8.61
C LEU A 515 -38.04 -8.18 9.40
N SER A 516 -37.08 -8.67 10.20
CA SER A 516 -37.22 -9.90 10.99
C SER A 516 -37.94 -9.70 12.32
N ILE A 517 -38.02 -8.46 12.83
CA ILE A 517 -38.66 -8.16 14.12
C ILE A 517 -40.19 -8.24 13.98
N GLY A 518 -40.83 -8.95 14.90
CA GLY A 518 -42.29 -9.06 14.99
C GLY A 518 -42.93 -7.76 15.48
N ASP A 519 -44.12 -7.46 14.98
CA ASP A 519 -44.79 -6.18 15.25
C ASP A 519 -45.11 -5.96 16.74
N ASP A 520 -45.42 -7.03 17.49
CA ASP A 520 -45.68 -6.99 18.94
C ASP A 520 -44.48 -6.47 19.76
N SER A 521 -43.25 -6.73 19.29
CA SER A 521 -42.03 -6.33 19.98
C SER A 521 -41.58 -4.90 19.68
N LEU A 522 -42.16 -4.26 18.65
CA LEU A 522 -41.86 -2.87 18.31
C LEU A 522 -42.68 -1.90 19.16
N GLU A 523 -43.90 -2.27 19.58
CA GLU A 523 -44.79 -1.39 20.35
C GLU A 523 -44.17 -0.91 21.67
N GLU A 524 -43.29 -1.71 22.28
CA GLU A 524 -42.56 -1.39 23.51
C GLU A 524 -41.28 -0.56 23.27
N THR A 525 -40.85 -0.38 22.02
CA THR A 525 -39.58 0.29 21.69
C THR A 525 -39.75 1.77 21.35
N ASN A 526 -38.78 2.58 21.79
CA ASN A 526 -38.80 4.03 21.66
C ASN A 526 -38.36 4.47 20.24
N VAL A 527 -39.16 4.19 19.21
CA VAL A 527 -38.84 4.54 17.81
C VAL A 527 -39.36 5.96 17.51
N ASN A 528 -38.57 6.79 16.83
CA ASN A 528 -39.06 8.09 16.38
C ASN A 528 -39.99 7.89 15.16
N VAL A 529 -41.29 8.15 15.34
CA VAL A 529 -42.35 7.95 14.32
C VAL A 529 -42.76 9.27 13.64
N GLU A 530 -42.18 10.42 14.02
CA GLU A 530 -42.61 11.75 13.55
C GLU A 530 -42.63 11.87 12.02
N SER A 531 -41.73 11.19 11.31
CA SER A 531 -41.65 11.17 9.83
C SER A 531 -42.76 10.38 9.14
N VAL A 532 -43.56 9.61 9.87
CA VAL A 532 -44.51 8.62 9.32
C VAL A 532 -45.96 8.89 9.72
N ILE A 533 -46.18 9.57 10.85
CA ILE A 533 -47.50 9.93 11.40
C ILE A 533 -48.36 10.67 10.35
N GLY A 534 -47.73 11.45 9.47
CA GLY A 534 -48.39 12.32 8.50
C GLY A 534 -49.18 11.62 7.38
N TYR A 535 -48.91 10.36 7.00
CA TYR A 535 -49.65 9.65 5.94
C TYR A 535 -50.16 8.27 6.33
N ILE A 536 -49.72 7.72 7.47
CA ILE A 536 -50.30 6.48 8.00
C ILE A 536 -51.65 6.75 8.70
N ASN A 537 -51.87 7.96 9.25
CA ASN A 537 -53.08 8.29 10.00
C ASN A 537 -54.20 8.97 9.19
N PHE A 538 -54.02 9.28 7.91
CA PHE A 538 -55.10 9.85 7.07
C PHE A 538 -56.26 8.88 6.76
N ALA A 539 -56.18 7.63 7.22
CA ALA A 539 -57.24 6.64 6.97
C ALA A 539 -58.45 6.77 7.91
N GLN A 540 -58.45 7.66 8.92
CA GLN A 540 -59.51 7.68 9.94
C GLN A 540 -60.37 8.95 10.05
N ASP A 541 -60.01 10.10 9.46
CA ASP A 541 -60.85 11.31 9.54
C ASP A 541 -60.90 12.07 8.22
N GLU A 542 -62.05 11.99 7.52
CA GLU A 542 -62.88 13.14 7.14
C GLU A 542 -63.83 12.80 5.98
N LYS A 543 -65.12 12.71 6.33
CA LYS A 543 -66.21 13.13 5.45
C LYS A 543 -66.15 14.66 5.34
N MET A 544 -65.94 15.22 4.14
CA MET A 544 -66.65 16.39 3.57
C MET A 544 -65.85 17.01 2.39
N GLY A 545 -66.55 17.40 1.32
CA GLY A 545 -66.06 18.41 0.37
C GLY A 545 -65.94 17.96 -1.08
N LYS A 546 -67.07 17.79 -1.78
CA LYS A 546 -67.09 17.78 -3.26
C LYS A 546 -66.67 19.17 -3.74
N THR A 547 -65.51 19.27 -4.39
CA THR A 547 -65.15 20.45 -5.19
C THR A 547 -65.12 20.04 -6.65
N GLU A 548 -65.96 20.71 -7.44
CA GLU A 548 -66.19 20.45 -8.86
C GLU A 548 -64.90 20.54 -9.67
N VAL A 549 -64.54 19.43 -10.34
CA VAL A 549 -63.53 19.43 -11.40
C VAL A 549 -64.21 19.92 -12.67
N VAL A 550 -63.87 21.13 -13.11
CA VAL A 550 -64.24 21.65 -14.42
C VAL A 550 -63.55 20.80 -15.48
N GLN A 551 -64.36 20.05 -16.25
CA GLN A 551 -63.91 19.30 -17.41
C GLN A 551 -63.38 20.26 -18.49
N ASN A 552 -62.07 20.22 -18.74
CA ASN A 552 -61.54 20.62 -20.04
C ASN A 552 -61.50 19.39 -20.94
N GLY A 553 -62.22 19.50 -22.07
CA GLY A 553 -62.53 18.41 -22.97
C GLY A 553 -61.30 17.73 -23.57
N PHE A 554 -61.01 16.53 -23.08
CA PHE A 554 -60.36 15.45 -23.82
C PHE A 554 -60.95 14.14 -23.31
N SER A 555 -61.83 13.52 -24.09
CA SER A 555 -62.21 12.12 -23.90
C SER A 555 -61.19 11.25 -24.64
N PRO A 556 -60.44 10.35 -23.99
CA PRO A 556 -59.68 9.37 -24.73
C PRO A 556 -60.67 8.36 -25.29
N VAL A 557 -60.66 8.25 -26.62
CA VAL A 557 -61.31 7.17 -27.36
C VAL A 557 -60.73 5.85 -26.85
N LEU A 558 -61.58 5.02 -26.27
CA LEU A 558 -61.32 3.62 -26.02
C LEU A 558 -61.00 2.95 -27.37
N LEU A 559 -59.77 2.50 -27.57
CA LEU A 559 -59.42 1.61 -28.67
C LEU A 559 -58.96 0.26 -28.11
N GLU A 560 -59.91 -0.66 -28.20
CA GLU A 560 -59.78 -2.06 -28.61
C GLU A 560 -58.96 -2.99 -27.74
N GLU A 561 -59.74 -3.71 -26.92
CA GLU A 561 -59.52 -5.06 -26.45
C GLU A 561 -58.92 -5.97 -27.53
N ASN A 562 -57.84 -6.68 -27.18
CA ASN A 562 -57.56 -7.97 -27.79
C ASN A 562 -58.00 -9.06 -26.82
N ASN A 563 -59.07 -9.74 -27.24
CA ASN A 563 -59.68 -10.91 -26.64
C ASN A 563 -58.67 -12.01 -26.26
N PHE A 564 -58.73 -12.41 -25.00
CA PHE A 564 -58.69 -13.83 -24.63
C PHE A 564 -59.91 -14.08 -23.74
N GLU A 565 -61.04 -14.46 -24.34
CA GLU A 565 -62.18 -15.02 -23.61
C GLU A 565 -62.06 -16.55 -23.56
N ASP A 566 -62.29 -17.10 -22.35
CA ASP A 566 -63.40 -18.00 -21.95
C ASP A 566 -62.87 -18.92 -20.81
N LYS A 567 -63.42 -19.04 -19.58
CA LYS A 567 -64.81 -19.02 -19.09
C LYS A 567 -64.92 -18.63 -17.59
N LEU A 568 -65.86 -17.70 -17.34
CA LEU A 568 -67.01 -17.77 -16.42
C LEU A 568 -66.81 -18.00 -14.89
N ASN A 569 -67.07 -16.95 -14.09
CA ASN A 569 -68.31 -16.82 -13.28
C ASN A 569 -68.36 -15.54 -12.41
N LYS A 570 -69.39 -14.72 -12.71
CA LYS A 570 -70.17 -13.71 -11.95
C LYS A 570 -69.49 -12.63 -11.06
N PRO A 571 -70.03 -11.39 -11.09
CA PRO A 571 -69.52 -10.25 -10.34
C PRO A 571 -70.17 -10.17 -8.96
N ASP A 572 -69.38 -9.96 -7.91
CA ASP A 572 -69.88 -9.38 -6.66
C ASP A 572 -68.81 -8.44 -6.08
N ASP A 573 -69.31 -7.26 -5.70
CA ASP A 573 -68.74 -6.24 -4.84
C ASP A 573 -67.42 -5.54 -5.24
N THR A 574 -67.62 -4.37 -5.87
CA THR A 574 -67.14 -3.07 -5.35
C THR A 574 -66.59 -3.14 -3.92
N MET A 575 -65.30 -3.42 -3.78
CA MET A 575 -64.54 -3.13 -2.57
C MET A 575 -63.57 -2.01 -2.92
N ASN A 576 -63.94 -0.79 -2.54
CA ASN A 576 -62.97 0.25 -2.20
C ASN A 576 -62.10 -0.31 -1.07
N THR A 577 -61.05 -1.06 -1.39
CA THR A 577 -60.03 -1.43 -0.41
C THR A 577 -59.23 -0.16 -0.15
N THR A 578 -59.62 0.56 0.90
CA THR A 578 -58.75 1.52 1.58
C THR A 578 -57.38 0.86 1.76
N LEU A 579 -56.37 1.40 1.08
CA LEU A 579 -55.00 0.91 1.14
C LEU A 579 -54.48 1.04 2.57
N THR A 580 -54.51 -0.06 3.31
CA THR A 580 -53.92 -0.17 4.65
C THR A 580 -52.42 -0.41 4.51
N CYS A 581 -51.61 0.33 5.28
CA CYS A 581 -50.16 0.15 5.29
C CYS A 581 -49.82 -1.32 5.65
N PRO A 582 -48.94 -2.00 4.87
CA PRO A 582 -48.60 -3.41 5.12
C PRO A 582 -47.70 -3.62 6.34
N VAL A 583 -47.20 -2.56 6.95
CA VAL A 583 -46.31 -2.57 8.12
C VAL A 583 -46.81 -1.61 9.19
N THR A 584 -46.45 -1.87 10.45
CA THR A 584 -46.70 -0.96 11.57
C THR A 584 -45.97 0.38 11.40
N PRO A 585 -46.46 1.48 12.01
CA PRO A 585 -45.85 2.80 11.86
C PRO A 585 -44.41 2.86 12.38
N GLN A 586 -44.06 2.07 13.41
CA GLN A 586 -42.69 1.98 13.91
C GLN A 586 -41.76 1.27 12.91
N LYS A 587 -42.20 0.14 12.33
CA LYS A 587 -41.43 -0.55 11.29
C LYS A 587 -41.28 0.34 10.05
N ALA A 588 -42.32 1.07 9.65
CA ALA A 588 -42.25 2.06 8.59
C ALA A 588 -41.18 3.14 8.86
N ALA A 589 -41.08 3.66 10.09
CA ALA A 589 -40.07 4.67 10.44
C ALA A 589 -38.63 4.13 10.34
N LEU A 590 -38.41 2.87 10.72
CA LEU A 590 -37.13 2.18 10.59
C LEU A 590 -36.76 1.91 9.13
N LEU A 591 -37.71 1.46 8.31
CA LEU A 591 -37.50 1.24 6.88
C LEU A 591 -37.21 2.56 6.15
N ASN A 592 -37.92 3.63 6.50
CA ASN A 592 -37.62 4.95 5.96
C ASN A 592 -36.21 5.43 6.31
N ALA A 593 -35.71 5.17 7.52
CA ALA A 593 -34.33 5.51 7.87
C ALA A 593 -33.31 4.83 6.92
N ILE A 594 -33.60 3.62 6.45
CA ILE A 594 -32.78 2.92 5.45
C ILE A 594 -32.90 3.58 4.07
N LEU A 595 -34.10 3.98 3.65
CA LEU A 595 -34.30 4.65 2.36
C LEU A 595 -33.55 6.00 2.26
N HIS A 596 -33.32 6.66 3.40
CA HIS A 596 -32.55 7.90 3.46
C HIS A 596 -31.03 7.69 3.52
N SER A 597 -30.56 6.46 3.78
CA SER A 597 -29.13 6.19 3.85
C SER A 597 -28.47 6.36 2.48
N ALA A 598 -27.28 6.95 2.45
CA ALA A 598 -26.49 7.03 1.23
C ALA A 598 -25.98 5.64 0.84
N TYR A 599 -26.08 5.29 -0.45
CA TYR A 599 -25.63 4.00 -0.94
C TYR A 599 -24.99 4.12 -2.34
N SER A 600 -24.13 3.17 -2.65
CA SER A 600 -23.71 2.87 -4.02
C SER A 600 -24.32 1.55 -4.48
N GLU A 601 -24.96 1.56 -5.65
CA GLU A 601 -25.61 0.38 -6.23
C GLU A 601 -24.65 -0.82 -6.35
N THR A 602 -23.39 -0.56 -6.73
CA THR A 602 -22.37 -1.60 -6.93
C THR A 602 -22.02 -2.35 -5.64
N PHE A 603 -22.09 -1.67 -4.49
CA PHE A 603 -21.79 -2.24 -3.18
C PHE A 603 -23.04 -2.74 -2.45
N LEU A 604 -24.20 -2.14 -2.68
CA LEU A 604 -25.46 -2.56 -2.06
C LEU A 604 -26.02 -3.84 -2.68
N LEU A 605 -25.99 -3.97 -4.03
CA LEU A 605 -26.64 -5.06 -4.75
C LEU A 605 -26.16 -6.47 -4.32
N PRO A 606 -24.86 -6.74 -4.11
CA PRO A 606 -24.41 -8.05 -3.61
C PRO A 606 -24.98 -8.38 -2.23
N ASN A 607 -25.09 -7.39 -1.34
CA ASN A 607 -25.59 -7.58 0.02
C ASN A 607 -27.12 -7.81 0.06
N LEU A 608 -27.87 -7.18 -0.85
CA LEU A 608 -29.33 -7.36 -0.95
C LEU A 608 -29.73 -8.79 -1.37
N LYS A 609 -28.88 -9.50 -2.12
CA LYS A 609 -29.13 -10.90 -2.54
C LYS A 609 -29.26 -11.87 -1.36
N ASP A 610 -28.74 -11.51 -0.20
CA ASP A 610 -28.83 -12.31 1.01
C ASP A 610 -30.16 -12.15 1.76
N LEU A 611 -31.09 -11.33 1.27
CA LEU A 611 -32.42 -11.19 1.87
C LEU A 611 -33.27 -12.44 1.62
N THR A 612 -34.09 -12.80 2.60
CA THR A 612 -35.06 -13.88 2.44
C THR A 612 -36.21 -13.43 1.56
N VAL A 613 -36.84 -14.36 0.87
CA VAL A 613 -37.99 -14.11 -0.02
C VAL A 613 -39.13 -13.37 0.68
N GLN A 614 -39.43 -13.75 1.93
CA GLN A 614 -40.49 -13.12 2.73
C GLN A 614 -40.17 -11.66 3.03
N HIS A 615 -38.90 -11.35 3.37
CA HIS A 615 -38.44 -9.99 3.58
C HIS A 615 -38.53 -9.15 2.30
N VAL A 616 -38.16 -9.72 1.15
CA VAL A 616 -38.23 -9.04 -0.15
C VAL A 616 -39.66 -8.70 -0.52
N ILE A 617 -40.61 -9.63 -0.35
CA ILE A 617 -42.02 -9.38 -0.66
C ILE A 617 -42.62 -8.32 0.26
N LEU A 618 -42.40 -8.43 1.58
CA LEU A 618 -42.90 -7.45 2.54
C LEU A 618 -42.35 -6.05 2.25
N PHE A 619 -41.06 -5.96 1.94
CA PHE A 619 -40.43 -4.67 1.63
C PHE A 619 -40.91 -4.10 0.28
N LEU A 620 -41.08 -4.92 -0.75
CA LEU A 620 -41.69 -4.51 -2.02
C LEU A 620 -43.14 -4.04 -1.86
N GLN A 621 -43.94 -4.71 -1.02
CA GLN A 621 -45.31 -4.28 -0.69
C GLN A 621 -45.30 -2.91 -0.01
N TYR A 622 -44.38 -2.69 0.94
CA TYR A 622 -44.25 -1.41 1.60
C TYR A 622 -43.81 -0.29 0.64
N LEU A 623 -42.84 -0.54 -0.23
CA LEU A 623 -42.41 0.42 -1.25
C LEU A 623 -43.53 0.74 -2.25
N HIS A 624 -44.32 -0.26 -2.64
CA HIS A 624 -45.51 -0.07 -3.48
C HIS A 624 -46.56 0.80 -2.79
N PHE A 625 -46.80 0.57 -1.49
CA PHE A 625 -47.69 1.41 -0.69
C PHE A 625 -47.21 2.87 -0.61
N LEU A 626 -45.92 3.10 -0.34
CA LEU A 626 -45.34 4.45 -0.33
C LEU A 626 -45.48 5.13 -1.69
N TYR A 627 -45.23 4.37 -2.75
CA TYR A 627 -45.36 4.82 -4.13
C TYR A 627 -46.81 5.27 -4.45
N GLU A 628 -47.83 4.46 -4.12
CA GLU A 628 -49.23 4.82 -4.34
C GLU A 628 -49.62 6.08 -3.55
N LYS A 629 -49.14 6.19 -2.29
CA LYS A 629 -49.37 7.38 -1.47
C LYS A 629 -48.67 8.65 -1.99
N CYS A 630 -47.51 8.54 -2.62
CA CYS A 630 -46.91 9.66 -3.34
C CYS A 630 -47.79 10.10 -4.52
N SER A 631 -48.40 9.15 -5.24
CA SER A 631 -49.16 9.42 -6.46
C SER A 631 -50.55 10.04 -6.23
N GLU A 632 -51.11 9.89 -5.03
CA GLU A 632 -52.39 10.50 -4.64
C GLU A 632 -52.29 12.05 -4.52
N ASN A 633 -51.09 12.58 -4.24
CA ASN A 633 -50.87 14.02 -4.05
C ASN A 633 -50.41 14.71 -5.34
N ALA A 634 -50.99 15.87 -5.66
CA ALA A 634 -50.61 16.68 -6.82
C ALA A 634 -49.13 17.12 -6.83
N SER A 635 -48.50 17.19 -5.65
CA SER A 635 -47.09 17.52 -5.47
C SER A 635 -46.14 16.32 -5.60
N MET A 636 -46.66 15.09 -5.73
CA MET A 636 -45.88 13.85 -5.77
C MET A 636 -44.94 13.67 -4.54
N THR A 637 -45.35 14.19 -3.38
CA THR A 637 -44.59 14.14 -2.12
C THR A 637 -45.45 13.60 -0.97
N LEU A 638 -44.83 12.88 -0.04
CA LEU A 638 -45.50 12.42 1.19
C LEU A 638 -45.51 13.53 2.26
N PRO A 639 -46.54 13.62 3.11
CA PRO A 639 -46.61 14.56 4.22
C PRO A 639 -45.73 14.12 5.42
N GLY A 640 -44.93 15.02 5.98
CA GLY A 640 -44.14 14.76 7.20
C GLY A 640 -42.73 15.38 7.17
N PRO A 641 -41.98 15.34 8.29
CA PRO A 641 -40.57 15.73 8.29
C PRO A 641 -39.72 14.68 7.55
N CYS A 642 -38.99 15.12 6.52
CA CYS A 642 -38.09 14.30 5.70
C CYS A 642 -38.72 12.99 5.16
N PRO A 643 -39.72 13.06 4.27
CA PRO A 643 -40.28 11.88 3.62
C PRO A 643 -39.31 11.30 2.57
N PRO A 644 -39.32 9.97 2.35
CA PRO A 644 -38.58 9.40 1.22
C PRO A 644 -39.13 9.96 -0.09
N THR A 645 -38.23 10.34 -0.99
CA THR A 645 -38.58 10.89 -2.30
C THR A 645 -39.07 9.80 -3.25
N LEU A 646 -39.87 10.18 -4.24
CA LEU A 646 -40.33 9.25 -5.28
C LEU A 646 -39.16 8.54 -5.98
N ASN A 647 -38.06 9.26 -6.25
CA ASN A 647 -36.87 8.70 -6.87
C ASN A 647 -36.24 7.63 -5.98
N GLN A 648 -36.02 7.92 -4.69
CA GLN A 648 -35.50 6.93 -3.75
C GLN A 648 -36.38 5.68 -3.70
N ILE A 649 -37.71 5.84 -3.65
CA ILE A 649 -38.63 4.69 -3.65
C ILE A 649 -38.46 3.86 -4.92
N MET A 650 -38.42 4.50 -6.09
CA MET A 650 -38.25 3.83 -7.38
C MET A 650 -36.89 3.14 -7.50
N ASP A 651 -35.81 3.79 -7.08
CA ASP A 651 -34.46 3.24 -7.11
C ASP A 651 -34.37 1.98 -6.24
N TRP A 652 -34.96 2.01 -5.04
CA TRP A 652 -35.02 0.83 -4.16
C TRP A 652 -35.91 -0.30 -4.71
N ILE A 653 -37.01 0.01 -5.40
CA ILE A 653 -37.81 -1.00 -6.12
C ILE A 653 -36.97 -1.66 -7.22
N CYS A 654 -36.26 -0.86 -8.03
CA CYS A 654 -35.38 -1.36 -9.08
C CYS A 654 -34.27 -2.26 -8.51
N LEU A 655 -33.59 -1.82 -7.44
CA LEU A 655 -32.52 -2.58 -6.79
C LEU A 655 -32.98 -3.92 -6.23
N LEU A 656 -34.18 -3.97 -5.61
CA LEU A 656 -34.73 -5.23 -5.10
C LEU A 656 -35.12 -6.18 -6.22
N LEU A 657 -35.69 -5.66 -7.30
CA LEU A 657 -36.01 -6.46 -8.49
C LEU A 657 -34.74 -6.98 -9.15
N ASP A 658 -33.70 -6.16 -9.32
CA ASP A 658 -32.42 -6.58 -9.88
C ASP A 658 -31.71 -7.64 -9.03
N ALA A 659 -31.83 -7.56 -7.70
CA ALA A 659 -31.26 -8.54 -6.79
C ALA A 659 -32.03 -9.88 -6.80
N HIS A 660 -33.36 -9.87 -6.92
CA HIS A 660 -34.22 -11.03 -6.67
C HIS A 660 -35.16 -11.42 -7.82
N PHE A 661 -34.97 -10.89 -9.03
CA PHE A 661 -35.89 -11.03 -10.18
C PHE A 661 -36.37 -12.47 -10.41
N THR A 662 -35.43 -13.41 -10.49
CA THR A 662 -35.73 -14.83 -10.78
C THR A 662 -36.62 -15.46 -9.71
N VAL A 663 -36.45 -15.06 -8.46
CA VAL A 663 -37.22 -15.57 -7.32
C VAL A 663 -38.60 -14.91 -7.29
N VAL A 664 -38.65 -13.58 -7.44
CA VAL A 664 -39.90 -12.80 -7.40
C VAL A 664 -40.87 -13.21 -8.52
N VAL A 665 -40.38 -13.49 -9.73
CA VAL A 665 -41.23 -13.92 -10.87
C VAL A 665 -41.87 -15.30 -10.65
N MET A 666 -41.20 -16.20 -9.91
CA MET A 666 -41.67 -17.56 -9.69
C MET A 666 -42.75 -17.65 -8.60
N ILE A 667 -42.94 -16.58 -7.82
CA ILE A 667 -43.79 -16.56 -6.63
C ILE A 667 -45.17 -15.98 -6.97
N PRO A 668 -46.28 -16.68 -6.64
CA PRO A 668 -47.61 -16.21 -6.97
C PRO A 668 -48.01 -14.91 -6.24
N GLU A 669 -47.56 -14.72 -5.00
CA GLU A 669 -47.84 -13.53 -4.17
C GLU A 669 -47.29 -12.23 -4.78
N ALA A 670 -46.19 -12.32 -5.54
CA ALA A 670 -45.56 -11.18 -6.18
C ALA A 670 -46.21 -10.80 -7.52
N LYS A 671 -47.01 -11.69 -8.15
CA LYS A 671 -47.61 -11.43 -9.47
C LYS A 671 -48.55 -10.23 -9.47
N GLY A 672 -49.29 -10.01 -8.39
CA GLY A 672 -50.18 -8.86 -8.26
C GLY A 672 -49.41 -7.54 -8.27
N ILE A 673 -48.34 -7.47 -7.48
CA ILE A 673 -47.46 -6.28 -7.33
C ILE A 673 -46.68 -6.03 -8.63
N LEU A 674 -46.17 -7.08 -9.27
CA LEU A 674 -45.49 -6.94 -10.56
C LEU A 674 -46.45 -6.45 -11.65
N ALA A 675 -47.70 -6.90 -11.64
CA ALA A 675 -48.70 -6.45 -12.60
C ALA A 675 -49.10 -4.98 -12.39
N SER A 676 -49.21 -4.52 -11.14
CA SER A 676 -49.46 -3.10 -10.84
C SER A 676 -48.28 -2.22 -11.26
N LEU A 677 -47.05 -2.60 -10.89
CA LEU A 677 -45.83 -1.91 -11.32
C LEU A 677 -45.71 -1.86 -12.85
N TYR A 678 -45.99 -2.97 -13.54
CA TYR A 678 -45.94 -3.02 -15.01
C TYR A 678 -46.97 -2.10 -15.67
N LYS A 679 -48.24 -2.14 -15.21
CA LYS A 679 -49.30 -1.23 -15.71
C LYS A 679 -48.89 0.23 -15.53
N PHE A 680 -48.28 0.53 -14.39
CA PHE A 680 -47.83 1.86 -14.07
C PHE A 680 -46.65 2.32 -14.95
N VAL A 681 -45.58 1.53 -15.08
CA VAL A 681 -44.45 1.86 -15.95
C VAL A 681 -44.94 2.06 -17.39
N LYS A 682 -45.88 1.24 -17.86
CA LYS A 682 -46.52 1.42 -19.17
C LYS A 682 -47.25 2.75 -19.28
N ALA A 683 -47.99 3.16 -18.25
CA ALA A 683 -48.66 4.46 -18.20
C ALA A 683 -47.64 5.63 -18.17
N GLN A 684 -46.56 5.54 -17.38
CA GLN A 684 -45.51 6.56 -17.38
C GLN A 684 -44.83 6.69 -18.73
N VAL A 685 -44.40 5.58 -19.34
CA VAL A 685 -43.77 5.58 -20.67
C VAL A 685 -44.70 6.22 -21.69
N TRP A 686 -46.01 5.93 -21.62
CA TRP A 686 -47.00 6.58 -22.46
C TRP A 686 -47.06 8.10 -22.22
N VAL A 687 -47.18 8.55 -20.96
CA VAL A 687 -47.19 9.99 -20.62
C VAL A 687 -45.92 10.69 -21.09
N TYR A 688 -44.74 10.13 -20.84
CA TYR A 688 -43.47 10.68 -21.31
C TYR A 688 -43.41 10.73 -22.84
N SER A 689 -43.95 9.73 -23.53
CA SER A 689 -44.03 9.75 -25.00
C SER A 689 -44.92 10.87 -25.52
N GLU A 690 -46.06 11.15 -24.86
CA GLU A 690 -46.94 12.27 -25.21
C GLU A 690 -46.30 13.63 -24.86
N LEU A 691 -45.64 13.75 -23.70
CA LEU A 691 -44.91 14.96 -23.32
C LEU A 691 -43.77 15.28 -24.30
N ASN A 692 -43.01 14.27 -24.73
CA ASN A 692 -41.94 14.45 -25.73
C ASN A 692 -42.49 14.95 -27.08
N LYS A 693 -43.71 14.56 -27.47
CA LYS A 693 -44.36 15.11 -28.68
C LYS A 693 -44.67 16.61 -28.53
N ILE A 694 -44.99 17.05 -27.30
CA ILE A 694 -45.33 18.45 -26.98
C ILE A 694 -44.06 19.29 -26.79
N GLU A 695 -42.94 18.70 -26.38
CA GLU A 695 -41.67 19.40 -26.12
C GLU A 695 -41.22 20.26 -27.31
N GLY A 696 -41.23 19.72 -28.53
CA GLY A 696 -40.84 20.48 -29.73
C GLY A 696 -41.75 21.70 -29.98
N SER A 697 -43.04 21.59 -29.65
CA SER A 697 -44.00 22.70 -29.74
C SER A 697 -43.76 23.75 -28.64
N LEU A 698 -43.42 23.31 -27.42
CA LEU A 698 -43.06 24.19 -26.30
C LEU A 698 -41.77 24.95 -26.56
N GLN A 699 -40.72 24.28 -27.07
CA GLN A 699 -39.47 24.93 -27.44
C GLN A 699 -39.68 25.99 -28.54
N GLN A 700 -40.58 25.73 -29.50
CA GLN A 700 -40.96 26.70 -30.53
C GLN A 700 -41.69 27.91 -29.93
N LEU A 701 -42.62 27.68 -28.99
CA LEU A 701 -43.32 28.75 -28.26
C LEU A 701 -42.36 29.60 -27.42
N GLN A 702 -41.38 28.96 -26.76
CA GLN A 702 -40.36 29.65 -25.98
C GLN A 702 -39.44 30.52 -26.86
N LYS A 703 -39.06 30.01 -28.05
CA LYS A 703 -38.35 30.79 -29.08
C LYS A 703 -39.18 31.96 -29.59
N LEU A 704 -40.47 31.76 -29.85
CA LEU A 704 -41.39 32.83 -30.28
C LEU A 704 -41.58 33.89 -29.18
N HIS A 705 -41.57 33.50 -27.90
CA HIS A 705 -41.62 34.44 -26.79
C HIS A 705 -40.31 35.24 -26.65
N GLN A 706 -39.14 34.60 -26.87
CA GLN A 706 -37.84 35.30 -26.91
C GLN A 706 -37.72 36.25 -28.11
N GLN A 707 -38.28 35.89 -29.27
CA GLN A 707 -38.25 36.73 -30.47
C GLN A 707 -39.25 37.89 -30.45
N ARG A 708 -40.20 37.91 -29.51
CA ARG A 708 -41.35 38.85 -29.57
C ARG A 708 -41.05 40.30 -29.18
N ASN A 709 -39.84 40.63 -28.74
CA ASN A 709 -39.47 42.01 -28.37
C ASN A 709 -38.22 42.53 -29.09
N MET A 710 -38.05 42.24 -30.38
CA MET A 710 -37.14 43.01 -31.24
C MET A 710 -37.97 44.01 -32.04
N GLY A 711 -38.15 45.22 -31.49
CA GLY A 711 -38.69 46.34 -32.26
C GLY A 711 -37.83 46.62 -33.49
N LEU A 712 -38.41 47.28 -34.50
CA LEU A 712 -37.78 47.54 -35.83
C LEU A 712 -36.44 48.30 -35.77
N TYR A 713 -36.02 48.79 -34.60
CA TYR A 713 -34.67 49.28 -34.35
C TYR A 713 -34.26 49.00 -32.90
N SER A 714 -32.99 48.69 -32.67
CA SER A 714 -32.33 48.76 -31.36
C SER A 714 -31.12 49.68 -31.48
N ILE A 715 -30.89 50.55 -30.50
CA ILE A 715 -29.65 51.34 -30.39
C ILE A 715 -28.81 50.68 -29.31
N GLU A 716 -27.69 50.11 -29.71
CA GLU A 716 -26.68 49.56 -28.80
C GLU A 716 -25.43 50.42 -28.87
N VAL A 717 -24.92 50.83 -27.71
CA VAL A 717 -23.70 51.63 -27.59
C VAL A 717 -22.52 50.67 -27.52
N LEU A 718 -21.66 50.72 -28.52
CA LEU A 718 -20.39 49.99 -28.53
C LEU A 718 -19.28 50.89 -28.00
N GLU A 719 -18.72 50.54 -26.84
CA GLU A 719 -17.44 51.10 -26.39
C GLU A 719 -16.30 50.47 -27.19
N LEU A 720 -15.65 51.31 -28.00
CA LEU A 720 -14.41 50.95 -28.70
C LEU A 720 -13.26 51.01 -27.69
N ILE A 721 -12.69 49.86 -27.35
CA ILE A 721 -11.40 49.71 -26.64
C ILE A 721 -10.30 49.48 -27.68
#